data_AF-A0A916ND65-F1
#
_entry.id   AF-A0A916ND65-F1
#
_cell.length_a   1.000
_cell.length_b   1.000
_cell.length_c   1.000
_cell.angle_alpha   90.00
_cell.angle_beta   90.00
_cell.angle_gamma   90.00
#
_symmetry.space_group_name_H-M   'P 1'
#
loop_
_entity.id
_entity.type
_entity.pdbx_description
1 polymer ?
#
loop_
_entity_poly.entity_id
_entity_poly.type
_entity_poly.pdbx_seq_one_letter_code
_entity_poly.pdbx_strand_id
1 'polypeptide(L)'
;MAQTFKNSVSGWSIKGAVYNLAFFLNGLLVFLLLFEDRFQAPAWMQPLGRLHPLVLHFPLVVLLIYSIWVIAVEKKDSLRWHSGLSENLLLIGVFTAVIAAFSGFILSQEQGYEADTLFWHKWLGILISLVSIIWYSMLAYLPPWKPAAKLTALGMVIFLLAGGHLGGNLTHGDDFLTAAFIPVETEESRVSLEDAKVYEDLVKPVLEQKCYACHNEQKSKGGLQMQTRELLVKGGKSGVLWDTTRADLGLLLSRIHLSPDDKKHMPPSGKAQLTDEEIVLLAAWVKSGPDFEQKVSALNPQSPVYAYAQNVLGGKRTEEQYDFGPADAEEIKKLNTNYRLIKPLAVGSPALSVNFYNRANFKSSDIGDLSPLKNQIVSMDLSKMPVKDEDLKAIAQFPELRILIMNFTDITGSTLNELKKLGKIREISLSGTAVKMAQVQVLKEIPSLKKVFVWSTGLSTEELAKLKSEKNIRFETGYRSDTVILALNPPVIENEDAILKTGVPVKMKHQIPGTTIRYTLDESEPDSSTSLVYKKPFLIDKNTTIKARAFKEGWYGSKKTEKFFFKAGYTIDSVRLINQPDQKYRSKLDLTIRDGIKSDETASSGKWLGYREQDFQAYLLFKKAVNASSVTLSMYRNIGGFIFPPVRIEIWGGGDEKNLKLLKVLTPEPPDKTTGNSKNVAFTADFVPQPVACIKVIAKPLGKLPPWHPGKGEKAWVFVDEVLVN
;
A
#
# COMPACT_ATOMS: atom_id res chain seq x y z
N MET A 1 7.12 3.01 67.85
CA MET A 1 6.12 2.12 67.21
C MET A 1 5.01 2.88 66.47
N ALA A 2 5.23 4.16 66.06
CA ALA A 2 4.30 4.93 65.22
C ALA A 2 4.96 5.45 63.91
N GLN A 3 6.25 5.18 63.71
CA GLN A 3 6.98 5.55 62.47
C GLN A 3 6.98 4.43 61.42
N THR A 4 6.74 3.17 61.83
CA THR A 4 6.77 1.99 60.95
C THR A 4 5.47 1.73 60.21
N PHE A 5 4.38 2.42 60.56
CA PHE A 5 3.07 2.30 59.91
C PHE A 5 2.80 3.38 58.85
N LYS A 6 3.71 4.34 58.64
CA LYS A 6 3.54 5.43 57.67
C LYS A 6 4.10 5.14 56.27
N ASN A 7 4.74 3.99 56.07
CA ASN A 7 5.29 3.57 54.77
C ASN A 7 4.50 2.42 54.10
N SER A 8 3.38 1.94 54.68
CA SER A 8 2.59 0.85 54.08
C SER A 8 1.42 1.30 53.20
N VAL A 9 1.30 2.61 52.92
CA VAL A 9 0.26 3.15 52.03
C VAL A 9 0.85 4.19 51.07
N SER A 10 1.84 3.80 50.27
CA SER A 10 2.19 4.52 49.04
C SER A 10 3.18 3.73 48.20
N GLY A 11 2.84 3.51 46.93
CA GLY A 11 3.82 3.12 45.91
C GLY A 11 3.49 1.83 45.18
N TRP A 12 2.53 1.86 44.24
CA TRP A 12 2.62 0.96 43.10
C TRP A 12 3.93 1.30 42.37
N SER A 13 4.93 0.43 42.45
CA SER A 13 6.14 0.60 41.64
C SER A 13 5.76 0.40 40.17
N ILE A 14 6.29 1.23 39.27
CA ILE A 14 6.03 1.11 37.83
C ILE A 14 6.36 -0.30 37.33
N LYS A 15 7.43 -0.92 37.86
CA LYS A 15 7.80 -2.30 37.55
C LYS A 15 6.71 -3.31 37.93
N GLY A 16 6.15 -3.17 39.14
CA GLY A 16 5.06 -4.02 39.61
C GLY A 16 3.79 -3.88 38.76
N ALA A 17 3.46 -2.65 38.34
CA ALA A 17 2.33 -2.40 37.45
C ALA A 17 2.51 -3.08 36.07
N VAL A 18 3.69 -2.93 35.47
CA VAL A 18 4.02 -3.55 34.17
C VAL A 18 4.01 -5.06 34.26
N TYR A 19 4.57 -5.64 35.32
CA TYR A 19 4.54 -7.08 35.56
C TYR A 19 3.11 -7.61 35.73
N ASN A 20 2.30 -6.97 36.58
CA ASN A 20 0.92 -7.39 36.81
C ASN A 20 0.08 -7.33 35.53
N LEU A 21 0.29 -6.31 34.70
CA LEU A 21 -0.37 -6.20 33.40
C LEU A 21 0.11 -7.31 32.45
N ALA A 22 1.41 -7.58 32.37
CA ALA A 22 1.94 -8.67 31.55
C ALA A 22 1.40 -10.04 32.01
N PHE A 23 1.28 -10.25 33.33
CA PHE A 23 0.70 -11.45 33.92
C PHE A 23 -0.77 -11.62 33.55
N PHE A 24 -1.56 -10.55 33.69
CA PHE A 24 -2.95 -10.54 33.27
C PHE A 24 -3.11 -10.85 31.78
N LEU A 25 -2.30 -10.23 30.92
CA LEU A 25 -2.36 -10.46 29.47
C LEU A 25 -1.94 -11.89 29.09
N ASN A 26 -0.97 -12.49 29.78
CA ASN A 26 -0.63 -13.90 29.56
C ASN A 26 -1.76 -14.82 30.00
N GLY A 27 -2.42 -14.53 31.14
CA GLY A 27 -3.60 -15.26 31.58
C GLY A 27 -4.76 -15.17 30.58
N LEU A 28 -5.01 -13.96 30.06
CA LEU A 28 -6.01 -13.73 29.01
C LEU A 28 -5.64 -14.48 27.71
N LEU A 29 -4.38 -14.46 27.31
CA LEU A 29 -3.88 -15.18 26.12
C LEU A 29 -4.11 -16.69 26.25
N VAL A 30 -3.78 -17.28 27.40
CA VAL A 30 -4.04 -18.70 27.68
C VAL A 30 -5.53 -19.00 27.67
N PHE A 31 -6.35 -18.14 28.28
CA PHE A 31 -7.80 -18.29 28.24
C PHE A 31 -8.33 -18.29 26.80
N LEU A 32 -7.92 -17.32 25.99
CA LEU A 32 -8.35 -17.24 24.58
C LEU A 32 -7.88 -18.43 23.76
N LEU A 33 -6.70 -18.97 24.06
CA LEU A 33 -6.18 -20.17 23.40
C LEU A 33 -7.01 -21.42 23.73
N LEU A 34 -7.48 -21.56 24.97
CA LEU A 34 -8.34 -22.68 25.38
C LEU A 34 -9.73 -22.64 24.74
N PHE A 35 -10.20 -21.45 24.36
CA PHE A 35 -11.52 -21.23 23.73
C PHE A 35 -11.38 -20.70 22.29
N GLU A 36 -10.27 -21.00 21.62
CA GLU A 36 -9.96 -20.47 20.29
C GLU A 36 -11.04 -20.84 19.25
N ASP A 37 -11.58 -22.06 19.33
CA ASP A 37 -12.66 -22.57 18.48
C ASP A 37 -13.96 -21.75 18.56
N ARG A 38 -14.15 -21.01 19.66
CA ARG A 38 -15.31 -20.14 19.92
C ARG A 38 -15.00 -18.66 19.80
N PHE A 39 -13.74 -18.31 19.59
CA PHE A 39 -13.30 -16.93 19.51
C PHE A 39 -13.39 -16.41 18.07
N GLN A 40 -14.23 -15.40 17.84
CA GLN A 40 -14.28 -14.67 16.57
C GLN A 40 -13.89 -13.22 16.82
N ALA A 41 -12.78 -12.78 16.24
CA ALA A 41 -12.29 -11.42 16.38
C ALA A 41 -13.27 -10.42 15.71
N PRO A 42 -13.89 -9.49 16.46
CA PRO A 42 -14.71 -8.43 15.89
C PRO A 42 -13.90 -7.55 14.93
N ALA A 43 -14.58 -6.92 13.95
CA ALA A 43 -13.92 -6.09 12.94
C ALA A 43 -13.05 -4.96 13.55
N TRP A 44 -13.45 -4.39 14.70
CA TRP A 44 -12.68 -3.34 15.38
C TRP A 44 -11.37 -3.86 16.01
N MET A 45 -11.22 -5.16 16.22
CA MET A 45 -10.01 -5.79 16.74
C MET A 45 -9.00 -6.17 15.64
N GLN A 46 -9.40 -6.20 14.37
CA GLN A 46 -8.49 -6.53 13.26
C GLN A 46 -7.25 -5.61 13.18
N PRO A 47 -7.36 -4.28 13.39
CA PRO A 47 -6.18 -3.42 13.48
C PRO A 47 -5.20 -3.82 14.59
N LEU A 48 -5.69 -4.36 15.71
CA LEU A 48 -4.84 -4.87 16.79
C LEU A 48 -4.08 -6.13 16.38
N GLY A 49 -4.67 -6.98 15.53
CA GLY A 49 -3.95 -8.11 14.95
C GLY A 49 -2.86 -7.65 13.99
N ARG A 50 -3.19 -6.73 13.09
CA ARG A 50 -2.25 -6.16 12.09
C ARG A 50 -1.10 -5.36 12.69
N LEU A 51 -1.15 -5.06 13.98
CA LEU A 51 -0.05 -4.49 14.75
C LEU A 51 1.11 -5.49 14.94
N HIS A 52 0.87 -6.79 14.81
CA HIS A 52 1.85 -7.83 15.12
C HIS A 52 3.21 -7.65 14.41
N PRO A 53 3.28 -7.43 13.07
CA PRO A 53 4.56 -7.17 12.37
C PRO A 53 5.31 -5.94 12.88
N LEU A 54 4.59 -4.91 13.32
CA LEU A 54 5.19 -3.68 13.85
C LEU A 54 5.84 -3.92 15.21
N VAL A 55 5.22 -4.74 16.05
CA VAL A 55 5.66 -4.93 17.44
C VAL A 55 6.62 -6.11 17.60
N LEU A 56 6.58 -7.14 16.73
CA LEU A 56 7.32 -8.40 16.92
C LEU A 56 8.84 -8.25 17.04
N HIS A 57 9.43 -7.26 16.35
CA HIS A 57 10.89 -7.07 16.31
C HIS A 57 11.45 -6.63 17.68
N PHE A 58 10.63 -5.91 18.45
CA PHE A 58 11.05 -5.34 19.73
C PHE A 58 11.32 -6.39 20.83
N PRO A 59 10.37 -7.29 21.18
CA PRO A 59 10.65 -8.36 22.14
C PRO A 59 11.72 -9.33 21.66
N LEU A 60 11.78 -9.62 20.35
CA LEU A 60 12.79 -10.51 19.76
C LEU A 60 14.21 -10.02 20.10
N VAL A 61 14.49 -8.75 19.79
CA VAL A 61 15.82 -8.17 20.02
C VAL A 61 16.12 -8.05 21.51
N VAL A 62 15.18 -7.56 22.32
CA VAL A 62 15.41 -7.35 23.76
C VAL A 62 15.64 -8.67 24.51
N LEU A 63 14.84 -9.70 24.23
CA LEU A 63 15.01 -11.03 24.84
C LEU A 63 16.26 -11.75 24.34
N LEU A 64 16.65 -11.55 23.07
CA LEU A 64 17.90 -12.09 22.53
C LEU A 64 19.12 -11.46 23.23
N ILE A 65 19.16 -10.12 23.34
CA ILE A 65 20.23 -9.39 24.03
C ILE A 65 20.32 -9.84 25.50
N TYR A 66 19.18 -9.95 26.19
CA TYR A 66 19.16 -10.41 27.57
C TYR A 66 19.68 -11.86 27.70
N SER A 67 19.29 -12.75 26.79
CA SER A 67 19.72 -14.15 26.81
C SER A 67 21.22 -14.29 26.55
N ILE A 68 21.77 -13.55 25.56
CA ILE A 68 23.21 -13.50 25.30
C ILE A 68 23.96 -12.96 26.52
N TRP A 69 23.44 -11.91 27.15
CA TRP A 69 24.02 -11.36 28.37
C TRP A 69 24.05 -12.38 29.51
N VAL A 70 22.98 -13.15 29.74
CA VAL A 70 22.96 -14.22 30.75
C VAL A 70 24.01 -15.31 30.45
N ILE A 71 24.18 -15.69 29.18
CA ILE A 71 25.17 -16.69 28.77
C ILE A 71 26.60 -16.19 29.04
N ALA A 72 26.88 -14.93 28.70
CA ALA A 72 28.19 -14.29 28.84
C ALA A 72 28.59 -14.02 30.30
N VAL A 73 27.64 -13.92 31.23
CA VAL A 73 27.92 -13.67 32.66
C VAL A 73 28.46 -14.94 33.33
N GLU A 74 29.69 -14.89 33.84
CA GLU A 74 30.36 -16.03 34.48
C GLU A 74 30.41 -15.97 36.01
N LYS A 75 30.49 -14.77 36.61
CA LYS A 75 30.74 -14.62 38.05
C LYS A 75 29.73 -13.68 38.71
N LYS A 76 29.36 -13.98 39.97
CA LYS A 76 28.43 -13.16 40.77
C LYS A 76 28.87 -11.68 40.89
N ASP A 77 30.17 -11.41 40.96
CA ASP A 77 30.70 -10.05 41.11
C ASP A 77 30.70 -9.21 39.82
N SER A 78 30.52 -9.84 38.65
CA SER A 78 30.39 -9.11 37.36
C SER A 78 29.07 -8.33 37.23
N LEU A 79 28.13 -8.54 38.17
CA LEU A 79 26.78 -7.98 38.15
C LEU A 79 26.59 -6.71 38.99
N ARG A 80 27.63 -6.26 39.72
CA ARG A 80 27.50 -5.14 40.67
C ARG A 80 27.12 -3.81 40.03
N TRP A 81 27.32 -3.63 38.72
CA TRP A 81 26.94 -2.41 37.98
C TRP A 81 25.61 -2.53 37.22
N HIS A 82 24.97 -3.71 37.15
CA HIS A 82 23.93 -3.97 36.12
C HIS A 82 22.61 -4.62 36.59
N SER A 83 22.41 -4.86 37.90
CA SER A 83 21.21 -5.58 38.39
C SER A 83 19.88 -4.89 38.06
N GLY A 84 19.83 -3.54 38.14
CA GLY A 84 18.62 -2.78 37.79
C GLY A 84 18.34 -2.73 36.28
N LEU A 85 19.39 -2.71 35.46
CA LEU A 85 19.27 -2.68 34.00
C LEU A 85 18.80 -4.04 33.46
N SER A 86 19.35 -5.13 33.97
CA SER A 86 19.01 -6.48 33.52
C SER A 86 17.56 -6.86 33.86
N GLU A 87 17.10 -6.52 35.07
CA GLU A 87 15.69 -6.70 35.46
C GLU A 87 14.75 -5.87 34.57
N ASN A 88 15.11 -4.62 34.26
CA ASN A 88 14.31 -3.77 33.37
C ASN A 88 14.27 -4.30 31.94
N LEU A 89 15.41 -4.77 31.40
CA LEU A 89 15.49 -5.35 30.06
C LEU A 89 14.60 -6.58 29.93
N LEU A 90 14.67 -7.49 30.90
CA LEU A 90 13.81 -8.67 30.91
C LEU A 90 12.34 -8.26 31.02
N LEU A 91 11.97 -7.36 31.94
CA LEU A 91 10.58 -6.91 32.12
C LEU A 91 9.99 -6.29 30.85
N ILE A 92 10.76 -5.44 30.16
CA ILE A 92 10.37 -4.84 28.88
C ILE A 92 10.19 -5.93 27.81
N GLY A 93 11.10 -6.90 27.76
CA GLY A 93 11.00 -8.06 26.90
C GLY A 93 9.72 -8.87 27.16
N VAL A 94 9.41 -9.19 28.42
CA VAL A 94 8.19 -9.92 28.81
C VAL A 94 6.93 -9.15 28.39
N PHE A 95 6.86 -7.86 28.71
CA PHE A 95 5.69 -7.04 28.42
C PHE A 95 5.42 -6.92 26.92
N THR A 96 6.47 -6.72 26.12
CA THR A 96 6.32 -6.61 24.68
C THR A 96 6.12 -7.96 23.99
N ALA A 97 6.64 -9.05 24.57
CA ALA A 97 6.42 -10.41 24.07
C ALA A 97 4.94 -10.82 24.18
N VAL A 98 4.27 -10.49 25.30
CA VAL A 98 2.85 -10.80 25.45
C VAL A 98 1.97 -9.96 24.52
N ILE A 99 2.33 -8.70 24.26
CA ILE A 99 1.62 -7.86 23.27
C ILE A 99 1.80 -8.44 21.86
N ALA A 100 3.02 -8.86 21.51
CA ALA A 100 3.30 -9.49 20.22
C ALA A 100 2.54 -10.82 20.07
N ALA A 101 2.53 -11.68 21.09
CA ALA A 101 1.79 -12.94 21.07
C ALA A 101 0.27 -12.72 21.00
N PHE A 102 -0.26 -11.75 21.74
CA PHE A 102 -1.69 -11.42 21.74
C PHE A 102 -2.16 -10.83 20.41
N SER A 103 -1.41 -9.87 19.84
CA SER A 103 -1.68 -9.36 18.48
C SER A 103 -1.54 -10.46 17.43
N GLY A 104 -0.53 -11.33 17.55
CA GLY A 104 -0.35 -12.49 16.67
C GLY A 104 -1.52 -13.48 16.71
N PHE A 105 -2.07 -13.74 17.90
CA PHE A 105 -3.27 -14.57 18.07
C PHE A 105 -4.51 -13.96 17.41
N ILE A 106 -4.69 -12.63 17.49
CA ILE A 106 -5.80 -11.96 16.77
C ILE A 106 -5.57 -12.04 15.26
N LEU A 107 -4.32 -11.84 14.80
CA LEU A 107 -3.95 -11.90 13.39
C LEU A 107 -4.11 -13.30 12.80
N SER A 108 -3.88 -14.36 13.59
CA SER A 108 -4.05 -15.75 13.14
C SER A 108 -5.50 -16.11 12.82
N GLN A 109 -6.48 -15.28 13.25
CA GLN A 109 -7.88 -15.43 12.87
C GLN A 109 -8.17 -14.86 11.47
N GLU A 110 -7.24 -14.10 10.87
CA GLU A 110 -7.36 -13.65 9.48
C GLU A 110 -6.98 -14.77 8.50
N GLN A 111 -7.75 -14.91 7.42
CA GLN A 111 -7.47 -15.91 6.38
C GLN A 111 -6.31 -15.46 5.49
N GLY A 112 -5.33 -16.33 5.24
CA GLY A 112 -4.27 -16.01 4.27
C GLY A 112 -2.90 -16.66 4.51
N TYR A 113 -2.72 -17.33 5.64
CA TYR A 113 -1.48 -17.98 6.07
C TYR A 113 -1.54 -19.50 5.90
N GLU A 114 -0.38 -20.15 5.71
CA GLU A 114 -0.29 -21.61 5.64
C GLU A 114 -0.58 -22.26 6.99
N ALA A 115 -1.49 -23.24 7.03
CA ALA A 115 -2.08 -23.74 8.28
C ALA A 115 -1.04 -24.38 9.23
N ASP A 116 -0.12 -25.19 8.71
CA ASP A 116 0.88 -25.89 9.52
C ASP A 116 1.96 -24.93 10.05
N THR A 117 2.50 -24.07 9.18
CA THR A 117 3.49 -23.06 9.56
C THR A 117 2.88 -22.05 10.54
N LEU A 118 1.61 -21.66 10.34
CA LEU A 118 0.88 -20.78 11.25
C LEU A 118 0.67 -21.44 12.61
N PHE A 119 0.32 -22.72 12.64
CA PHE A 119 0.16 -23.48 13.88
C PHE A 119 1.45 -23.42 14.71
N TRP A 120 2.59 -23.83 14.13
CA TRP A 120 3.86 -23.85 14.84
C TRP A 120 4.34 -22.46 15.24
N HIS A 121 4.21 -21.46 14.36
CA HIS A 121 4.59 -20.08 14.65
C HIS A 121 3.76 -19.49 15.80
N LYS A 122 2.43 -19.68 15.78
CA LYS A 122 1.51 -19.22 16.83
C LYS A 122 1.89 -19.81 18.18
N TRP A 123 2.05 -21.13 18.25
CA TRP A 123 2.41 -21.82 19.50
C TRP A 123 3.78 -21.41 20.03
N LEU A 124 4.75 -21.19 19.14
CA LEU A 124 6.08 -20.76 19.53
C LEU A 124 6.08 -19.32 20.07
N GLY A 125 5.31 -18.41 19.46
CA GLY A 125 5.11 -17.05 19.98
C GLY A 125 4.47 -17.03 21.37
N ILE A 126 3.47 -17.89 21.61
CA ILE A 126 2.83 -18.06 22.92
C ILE A 126 3.84 -18.63 23.94
N LEU A 127 4.61 -19.65 23.54
CA LEU A 127 5.62 -20.25 24.40
C LEU A 127 6.70 -19.25 24.82
N ILE A 128 7.19 -18.41 23.89
CA ILE A 128 8.15 -17.34 24.19
C ILE A 128 7.58 -16.39 25.24
N SER A 129 6.31 -15.97 25.09
CA SER A 129 5.63 -15.11 26.07
C SER A 129 5.56 -15.76 27.46
N LEU A 130 5.08 -17.02 27.53
CA LEU A 130 4.91 -17.75 28.80
C LEU A 130 6.24 -18.05 29.49
N VAL A 131 7.25 -18.50 28.74
CA VAL A 131 8.59 -18.77 29.29
C VAL A 131 9.23 -17.48 29.78
N SER A 132 9.07 -16.37 29.06
CA SER A 132 9.66 -15.08 29.46
C SER A 132 9.08 -14.57 30.79
N ILE A 133 7.76 -14.69 30.99
CA ILE A 133 7.14 -14.25 32.25
C ILE A 133 7.52 -15.16 33.42
N ILE A 134 7.57 -16.48 33.22
CA ILE A 134 8.04 -17.43 34.25
C ILE A 134 9.48 -17.13 34.62
N TRP A 135 10.34 -16.86 33.63
CA TRP A 135 11.74 -16.50 33.87
C TRP A 135 11.86 -15.22 34.71
N TYR A 136 11.08 -14.19 34.41
CA TYR A 136 11.04 -12.97 35.22
C TYR A 136 10.57 -13.25 36.67
N SER A 137 9.51 -14.04 36.85
CA SER A 137 9.03 -14.43 38.19
C SER A 137 10.05 -15.23 38.99
N MET A 138 10.91 -15.99 38.31
CA MET A 138 11.94 -16.82 38.91
C MET A 138 13.31 -16.13 39.04
N LEU A 139 13.43 -14.84 38.71
CA LEU A 139 14.71 -14.13 38.64
C LEU A 139 15.50 -14.18 39.96
N ALA A 140 14.81 -14.15 41.11
CA ALA A 140 15.42 -14.28 42.44
C ALA A 140 16.03 -15.67 42.69
N TYR A 141 15.52 -16.72 42.05
CA TYR A 141 15.93 -18.12 42.22
C TYR A 141 16.90 -18.58 41.12
N LEU A 142 16.80 -17.98 39.92
CA LEU A 142 17.59 -18.22 38.71
C LEU A 142 18.47 -17.02 38.33
N PRO A 143 19.45 -16.63 39.17
CA PRO A 143 20.36 -15.55 38.81
C PRO A 143 21.28 -15.93 37.64
N PRO A 144 21.76 -14.96 36.84
CA PRO A 144 22.45 -15.20 35.56
C PRO A 144 23.68 -16.12 35.62
N TRP A 145 24.41 -16.13 36.74
CA TRP A 145 25.62 -16.95 36.90
C TRP A 145 25.33 -18.43 37.14
N LYS A 146 24.08 -18.83 37.45
CA LYS A 146 23.75 -20.24 37.66
C LYS A 146 23.59 -20.97 36.32
N PRO A 147 23.98 -22.26 36.24
CA PRO A 147 23.85 -23.05 35.01
C PRO A 147 22.40 -23.17 34.54
N ALA A 148 21.43 -23.23 35.47
CA ALA A 148 20.02 -23.27 35.15
C ALA A 148 19.55 -22.02 34.37
N ALA A 149 20.03 -20.82 34.71
CA ALA A 149 19.70 -19.59 33.99
C ALA A 149 20.31 -19.56 32.59
N LYS A 150 21.52 -20.12 32.42
CA LYS A 150 22.18 -20.25 31.11
C LYS A 150 21.44 -21.23 30.19
N LEU A 151 20.92 -22.33 30.75
CA LEU A 151 20.11 -23.28 30.00
C LEU A 151 18.79 -22.63 29.54
N THR A 152 18.12 -21.88 30.43
CA THR A 152 16.92 -21.10 30.06
C THR A 152 17.23 -20.09 28.95
N ALA A 153 18.37 -19.40 29.03
CA ALA A 153 18.81 -18.44 28.02
C ALA A 153 19.07 -19.11 26.67
N LEU A 154 19.75 -20.26 26.65
CA LEU A 154 20.01 -21.01 25.42
C LEU A 154 18.70 -21.49 24.78
N GLY A 155 17.77 -22.01 25.57
CA GLY A 155 16.44 -22.40 25.10
C GLY A 155 15.67 -21.23 24.52
N MET A 156 15.70 -20.06 25.19
CA MET A 156 15.09 -18.83 24.67
C MET A 156 15.69 -18.41 23.33
N VAL A 157 17.02 -18.45 23.15
CA VAL A 157 17.66 -18.15 21.85
C VAL A 157 17.14 -19.08 20.76
N ILE A 158 17.05 -20.39 21.03
CA ILE A 158 16.54 -21.37 20.06
C ILE A 158 15.08 -21.05 19.69
N PHE A 159 14.23 -20.77 20.67
CA PHE A 159 12.83 -20.41 20.41
C PHE A 159 12.70 -19.12 19.61
N LEU A 160 13.49 -18.08 19.90
CA LEU A 160 13.47 -16.83 19.15
C LEU A 160 13.91 -17.03 17.69
N LEU A 161 14.96 -17.84 17.46
CA LEU A 161 15.43 -18.16 16.11
C LEU A 161 14.41 -18.97 15.31
N ALA A 162 13.85 -20.03 15.91
CA ALA A 162 12.82 -20.84 15.29
C ALA A 162 11.54 -20.04 15.02
N GLY A 163 11.14 -19.16 15.95
CA GLY A 163 9.98 -18.29 15.82
C GLY A 163 10.15 -17.26 14.71
N GLY A 164 11.33 -16.66 14.62
CA GLY A 164 11.72 -15.76 13.54
C GLY A 164 11.75 -16.46 12.18
N HIS A 165 12.29 -17.67 12.09
CA HIS A 165 12.30 -18.45 10.85
C HIS A 165 10.88 -18.78 10.36
N LEU A 166 10.02 -19.32 11.22
CA LEU A 166 8.64 -19.63 10.87
C LEU A 166 7.83 -18.37 10.49
N GLY A 167 8.08 -17.24 11.17
CA GLY A 167 7.48 -15.95 10.82
C GLY A 167 7.94 -15.42 9.44
N GLY A 168 9.21 -15.65 9.11
CA GLY A 168 9.76 -15.39 7.78
C GLY A 168 9.08 -16.25 6.70
N ASN A 169 8.91 -17.54 6.95
CA ASN A 169 8.25 -18.45 6.00
C ASN A 169 6.78 -18.04 5.76
N LEU A 170 6.07 -17.62 6.80
CA LEU A 170 4.68 -17.12 6.68
C LEU A 170 4.54 -15.87 5.80
N THR A 171 5.60 -15.06 5.67
CA THR A 171 5.55 -13.77 4.96
C THR A 171 6.22 -13.83 3.60
N HIS A 172 7.28 -14.62 3.46
CA HIS A 172 8.13 -14.67 2.28
C HIS A 172 8.14 -16.03 1.55
N GLY A 173 7.44 -17.04 2.09
CA GLY A 173 7.40 -18.40 1.54
C GLY A 173 8.43 -19.32 2.16
N ASP A 174 8.23 -20.62 2.00
CA ASP A 174 9.18 -21.64 2.48
C ASP A 174 10.55 -21.44 1.83
N ASP A 175 11.60 -21.78 2.58
CA ASP A 175 12.99 -21.62 2.19
C ASP A 175 13.53 -20.19 2.00
N PHE A 176 12.82 -19.13 2.40
CA PHE A 176 13.30 -17.76 2.20
C PHE A 176 14.73 -17.48 2.72
N LEU A 177 15.11 -18.04 3.87
CA LEU A 177 16.46 -17.90 4.44
C LEU A 177 17.45 -18.97 3.94
N THR A 178 16.95 -20.16 3.58
CA THR A 178 17.75 -21.32 3.17
C THR A 178 17.96 -21.38 1.66
N ALA A 179 17.19 -20.65 0.85
CA ALA A 179 17.29 -20.60 -0.60
C ALA A 179 18.67 -20.13 -1.09
N ALA A 180 19.38 -19.34 -0.28
CA ALA A 180 20.77 -18.95 -0.56
C ALA A 180 21.79 -20.10 -0.33
N PHE A 181 21.39 -21.14 0.39
CA PHE A 181 22.21 -22.30 0.79
C PHE A 181 21.75 -23.62 0.18
N ILE A 182 20.57 -23.67 -0.45
CA ILE A 182 20.23 -24.76 -1.37
C ILE A 182 21.30 -24.69 -2.47
N PRO A 183 22.18 -25.70 -2.61
CA PRO A 183 23.04 -25.79 -3.76
C PRO A 183 22.07 -25.79 -4.94
N VAL A 184 22.19 -24.81 -5.84
CA VAL A 184 21.52 -24.89 -7.13
C VAL A 184 21.95 -26.23 -7.69
N GLU A 185 21.05 -27.22 -7.67
CA GLU A 185 21.32 -28.48 -8.32
C GLU A 185 21.65 -28.13 -9.76
N THR A 186 22.88 -28.48 -10.11
CA THR A 186 23.43 -28.39 -11.44
C THR A 186 22.47 -29.02 -12.44
N GLU A 187 22.26 -28.31 -13.56
CA GLU A 187 21.52 -28.70 -14.77
C GLU A 187 19.98 -28.63 -14.74
N GLU A 188 19.44 -27.42 -14.84
CA GLU A 188 18.38 -27.23 -15.84
C GLU A 188 19.05 -26.76 -17.13
N SER A 189 19.08 -27.62 -18.14
CA SER A 189 19.44 -27.24 -19.50
C SER A 189 18.57 -26.05 -19.91
N ARG A 190 19.15 -24.84 -20.00
CA ARG A 190 18.43 -23.67 -20.51
C ARG A 190 17.90 -24.02 -21.88
N VAL A 191 16.58 -24.14 -22.01
CA VAL A 191 15.94 -24.54 -23.25
C VAL A 191 16.27 -23.48 -24.30
N SER A 192 16.81 -23.93 -25.44
CA SER A 192 17.15 -23.05 -26.55
C SER A 192 15.87 -22.35 -27.05
N LEU A 193 15.99 -21.17 -27.65
CA LEU A 193 14.83 -20.47 -28.19
C LEU A 193 14.13 -21.30 -29.29
N GLU A 194 14.87 -22.20 -29.93
CA GLU A 194 14.41 -23.12 -30.95
C GLU A 194 13.54 -24.27 -30.37
N ASP A 195 13.90 -24.76 -29.18
CA ASP A 195 13.25 -25.91 -28.52
C ASP A 195 12.19 -25.49 -27.49
N ALA A 196 12.18 -24.22 -27.09
CA ALA A 196 11.28 -23.70 -26.07
C ALA A 196 9.81 -23.81 -26.46
N LYS A 197 8.99 -24.19 -25.49
CA LYS A 197 7.52 -24.20 -25.56
C LYS A 197 6.99 -22.94 -24.89
N VAL A 198 6.03 -22.30 -25.54
CA VAL A 198 5.41 -21.05 -25.08
C VAL A 198 4.81 -21.23 -23.68
N TYR A 199 4.08 -22.32 -23.45
CA TYR A 199 3.48 -22.54 -22.14
C TYR A 199 4.52 -22.91 -21.07
N GLU A 200 5.30 -23.97 -21.31
CA GLU A 200 6.19 -24.56 -20.30
C GLU A 200 7.30 -23.59 -19.88
N ASP A 201 7.92 -22.89 -20.85
CA ASP A 201 9.13 -22.11 -20.63
C ASP A 201 8.88 -20.60 -20.47
N LEU A 202 7.70 -20.09 -20.84
CA LEU A 202 7.37 -18.66 -20.75
C LEU A 202 6.17 -18.38 -19.84
N VAL A 203 5.04 -19.06 -20.04
CA VAL A 203 3.79 -18.77 -19.31
C VAL A 203 3.79 -19.37 -17.91
N LYS A 204 4.17 -20.65 -17.78
CA LYS A 204 4.15 -21.38 -16.49
C LYS A 204 5.02 -20.72 -15.42
N PRO A 205 6.26 -20.24 -15.70
CA PRO A 205 7.06 -19.53 -14.69
C PRO A 205 6.38 -18.26 -14.16
N VAL A 206 5.65 -17.53 -15.02
CA VAL A 206 4.88 -16.35 -14.60
C VAL A 206 3.72 -16.76 -13.68
N LEU A 207 3.00 -17.85 -14.00
CA LEU A 207 1.92 -18.37 -13.17
C LEU A 207 2.45 -18.88 -11.82
N GLU A 208 3.58 -19.56 -11.81
CA GLU A 208 4.25 -20.03 -10.59
C GLU A 208 4.62 -18.87 -9.67
N GLN A 209 5.28 -17.85 -10.22
CA GLN A 209 5.78 -16.73 -9.43
C GLN A 209 4.65 -15.81 -8.94
N LYS A 210 3.61 -15.60 -9.74
CA LYS A 210 2.60 -14.55 -9.49
C LYS A 210 1.26 -15.10 -9.00
N CYS A 211 0.94 -16.36 -9.26
CA CYS A 211 -0.40 -16.91 -9.06
C CYS A 211 -0.44 -18.11 -8.09
N TYR A 212 0.56 -18.99 -8.07
CA TYR A 212 0.50 -20.25 -7.31
C TYR A 212 0.45 -20.03 -5.80
N ALA A 213 0.99 -18.93 -5.28
CA ALA A 213 0.91 -18.58 -3.86
C ALA A 213 -0.53 -18.45 -3.31
N CYS A 214 -1.54 -18.36 -4.17
CA CYS A 214 -2.97 -18.29 -3.81
C CYS A 214 -3.90 -19.20 -4.64
N HIS A 215 -3.39 -19.87 -5.67
CA HIS A 215 -4.14 -20.73 -6.60
C HIS A 215 -3.47 -22.09 -6.76
N ASN A 216 -3.35 -22.80 -5.64
CA ASN A 216 -2.78 -24.14 -5.56
C ASN A 216 -3.73 -25.16 -4.89
N GLU A 217 -3.29 -26.40 -4.75
CA GLU A 217 -4.05 -27.53 -4.21
C GLU A 217 -4.45 -27.31 -2.75
N GLN A 218 -3.54 -26.74 -1.96
CA GLN A 218 -3.71 -26.44 -0.54
C GLN A 218 -4.50 -25.14 -0.33
N LYS A 219 -4.37 -24.20 -1.27
CA LYS A 219 -4.93 -22.85 -1.20
C LYS A 219 -5.55 -22.45 -2.54
N SER A 220 -6.86 -22.65 -2.65
CA SER A 220 -7.62 -22.44 -3.88
C SER A 220 -8.59 -21.25 -3.76
N LYS A 221 -8.07 -20.02 -3.77
CA LYS A 221 -8.93 -18.82 -3.73
C LYS A 221 -9.84 -18.80 -4.96
N GLY A 222 -11.15 -18.60 -4.74
CA GLY A 222 -12.14 -18.70 -5.81
C GLY A 222 -12.33 -20.11 -6.38
N GLY A 223 -11.79 -21.15 -5.73
CA GLY A 223 -11.84 -22.54 -6.20
C GLY A 223 -11.00 -22.81 -7.45
N LEU A 224 -10.03 -21.95 -7.73
CA LEU A 224 -9.12 -22.05 -8.87
C LEU A 224 -7.78 -22.66 -8.43
N GLN A 225 -7.31 -23.66 -9.18
CA GLN A 225 -6.01 -24.33 -9.03
C GLN A 225 -5.28 -24.28 -10.36
N MET A 226 -3.97 -24.04 -10.36
CA MET A 226 -3.21 -23.75 -11.58
C MET A 226 -2.02 -24.68 -11.85
N GLN A 227 -1.74 -25.68 -11.01
CA GLN A 227 -0.46 -26.40 -11.08
C GLN A 227 -0.40 -27.44 -12.19
N THR A 228 -1.55 -27.93 -12.65
CA THR A 228 -1.63 -28.85 -13.80
C THR A 228 -2.47 -28.26 -14.92
N ARG A 229 -2.21 -28.72 -16.15
CA ARG A 229 -2.90 -28.26 -17.36
C ARG A 229 -4.41 -28.51 -17.27
N GLU A 230 -4.80 -29.66 -16.70
CA GLU A 230 -6.19 -30.06 -16.51
C GLU A 230 -6.91 -29.10 -15.55
N LEU A 231 -6.24 -28.67 -14.48
CA LEU A 231 -6.78 -27.74 -13.49
C LEU A 231 -6.90 -26.31 -14.05
N LEU A 232 -5.91 -25.88 -14.84
CA LEU A 232 -5.95 -24.62 -15.59
C LEU A 232 -7.15 -24.56 -16.54
N VAL A 233 -7.36 -25.62 -17.34
CA VAL A 233 -8.49 -25.70 -18.27
C VAL A 233 -9.84 -25.77 -17.53
N LYS A 234 -9.89 -26.48 -16.40
CA LYS A 234 -11.11 -26.59 -15.58
C LYS A 234 -11.57 -25.25 -15.02
N GLY A 235 -10.65 -24.35 -14.70
CA GLY A 235 -10.94 -23.04 -14.12
C GLY A 235 -11.45 -23.10 -12.67
N GLY A 236 -12.04 -22.01 -12.20
CA GLY A 236 -12.51 -21.86 -10.81
C GLY A 236 -14.03 -21.77 -10.67
N LYS A 237 -14.52 -21.48 -9.46
CA LYS A 237 -15.96 -21.30 -9.18
C LYS A 237 -16.58 -20.16 -9.98
N SER A 238 -15.78 -19.20 -10.45
CA SER A 238 -16.24 -18.08 -11.28
C SER A 238 -16.31 -18.43 -12.78
N GLY A 239 -15.82 -19.60 -13.18
CA GLY A 239 -15.75 -20.03 -14.58
C GLY A 239 -14.32 -20.30 -15.05
N VAL A 240 -14.19 -20.56 -16.35
CA VAL A 240 -12.91 -20.80 -17.04
C VAL A 240 -12.03 -19.55 -17.07
N LEU A 241 -10.71 -19.76 -17.12
CA LEU A 241 -9.73 -18.67 -17.13
C LEU A 241 -9.78 -17.84 -18.40
N TRP A 242 -10.04 -18.46 -19.53
CA TRP A 242 -10.04 -17.80 -20.83
C TRP A 242 -11.21 -18.28 -21.67
N ASP A 243 -11.68 -17.38 -22.54
CA ASP A 243 -12.69 -17.66 -23.55
C ASP A 243 -12.39 -16.80 -24.76
N THR A 244 -11.79 -17.42 -25.78
CA THR A 244 -11.32 -16.75 -27.00
C THR A 244 -12.47 -16.28 -27.90
N THR A 245 -13.71 -16.68 -27.61
CA THR A 245 -14.90 -16.20 -28.33
C THR A 245 -15.40 -14.85 -27.81
N ARG A 246 -14.93 -14.42 -26.63
CA ARG A 246 -15.32 -13.16 -26.00
C ARG A 246 -14.33 -12.05 -26.29
N ALA A 247 -14.84 -10.81 -26.37
CA ALA A 247 -14.03 -9.62 -26.59
C ALA A 247 -13.03 -9.34 -25.45
N ASP A 248 -13.34 -9.77 -24.23
CA ASP A 248 -12.47 -9.64 -23.04
C ASP A 248 -11.51 -10.82 -22.85
N LEU A 249 -11.56 -11.82 -23.75
CA LEU A 249 -10.75 -13.04 -23.74
C LEU A 249 -10.86 -13.88 -22.45
N GLY A 250 -11.85 -13.60 -21.59
CA GLY A 250 -12.15 -14.35 -20.37
C GLY A 250 -11.61 -13.77 -19.06
N LEU A 251 -11.70 -14.58 -18.00
CA LEU A 251 -11.52 -14.09 -16.62
C LEU A 251 -10.08 -13.70 -16.28
N LEU A 252 -9.08 -14.42 -16.77
CA LEU A 252 -7.67 -14.13 -16.50
C LEU A 252 -7.34 -12.70 -16.94
N LEU A 253 -7.59 -12.35 -18.21
CA LEU A 253 -7.30 -11.00 -18.71
C LEU A 253 -8.19 -9.95 -18.04
N SER A 254 -9.46 -10.26 -17.78
CA SER A 254 -10.34 -9.31 -17.09
C SER A 254 -9.86 -8.94 -15.69
N ARG A 255 -9.11 -9.82 -15.00
CA ARG A 255 -8.69 -9.64 -13.60
C ARG A 255 -7.33 -8.98 -13.49
N ILE A 256 -6.39 -9.29 -14.38
CA ILE A 256 -5.05 -8.70 -14.39
C ILE A 256 -5.03 -7.25 -14.89
N HIS A 257 -6.05 -6.82 -15.65
CA HIS A 257 -6.20 -5.46 -16.16
C HIS A 257 -7.03 -4.54 -15.24
N LEU A 258 -7.51 -5.03 -14.09
CA LEU A 258 -8.18 -4.18 -13.12
C LEU A 258 -7.19 -3.22 -12.48
N SER A 259 -7.72 -2.13 -11.92
CA SER A 259 -6.89 -1.25 -11.08
C SER A 259 -6.35 -2.05 -9.89
N PRO A 260 -5.09 -1.85 -9.46
CA PRO A 260 -4.52 -2.52 -8.29
C PRO A 260 -5.32 -2.35 -7.00
N ASP A 261 -6.15 -1.31 -6.91
CA ASP A 261 -7.03 -1.02 -5.76
C ASP A 261 -8.37 -1.78 -5.82
N ASP A 262 -8.68 -2.44 -6.94
CA ASP A 262 -9.89 -3.24 -7.09
C ASP A 262 -9.76 -4.56 -6.31
N LYS A 263 -10.79 -4.91 -5.52
CA LYS A 263 -10.83 -6.16 -4.75
C LYS A 263 -10.74 -7.43 -5.61
N LYS A 264 -11.08 -7.33 -6.89
CA LYS A 264 -11.05 -8.41 -7.87
C LYS A 264 -9.74 -8.46 -8.65
N HIS A 265 -8.86 -7.48 -8.49
CA HIS A 265 -7.55 -7.44 -9.13
C HIS A 265 -6.70 -8.63 -8.71
N MET A 266 -6.00 -9.21 -9.67
CA MET A 266 -5.06 -10.32 -9.44
C MET A 266 -3.74 -10.00 -10.13
N PRO A 267 -2.59 -10.16 -9.45
CA PRO A 267 -2.42 -10.54 -8.04
C PRO A 267 -2.92 -9.46 -7.06
N PRO A 268 -3.43 -9.81 -5.86
CA PRO A 268 -3.94 -8.82 -4.91
C PRO A 268 -2.91 -7.77 -4.50
N SER A 269 -3.39 -6.59 -4.11
CA SER A 269 -2.52 -5.51 -3.59
C SER A 269 -1.63 -6.01 -2.46
N GLY A 270 -0.33 -5.67 -2.52
CA GLY A 270 0.70 -6.15 -1.59
C GLY A 270 1.37 -7.47 -1.98
N LYS A 271 0.99 -8.11 -3.09
CA LYS A 271 1.70 -9.25 -3.70
C LYS A 271 2.47 -8.83 -4.95
N ALA A 272 3.44 -9.64 -5.36
CA ALA A 272 4.24 -9.42 -6.56
C ALA A 272 3.32 -9.27 -7.78
N GLN A 273 3.32 -8.08 -8.38
CA GLN A 273 2.47 -7.77 -9.54
C GLN A 273 3.10 -8.29 -10.84
N LEU A 274 2.24 -8.46 -11.85
CA LEU A 274 2.67 -8.71 -13.22
C LEU A 274 3.32 -7.45 -13.81
N THR A 275 4.35 -7.62 -14.62
CA THR A 275 4.93 -6.56 -15.45
C THR A 275 4.10 -6.37 -16.73
N ASP A 276 4.25 -5.22 -17.39
CA ASP A 276 3.57 -4.97 -18.67
C ASP A 276 3.90 -6.04 -19.73
N GLU A 277 5.15 -6.52 -19.75
CA GLU A 277 5.63 -7.57 -20.65
C GLU A 277 4.96 -8.93 -20.37
N GLU A 278 4.80 -9.28 -19.09
CA GLU A 278 4.10 -10.51 -18.66
C GLU A 278 2.59 -10.43 -18.97
N ILE A 279 1.96 -9.27 -18.79
CA ILE A 279 0.54 -9.06 -19.17
C ILE A 279 0.38 -9.25 -20.68
N VAL A 280 1.28 -8.68 -21.47
CA VAL A 280 1.28 -8.80 -22.94
C VAL A 280 1.51 -10.25 -23.36
N LEU A 281 2.43 -10.99 -22.72
CA LEU A 281 2.63 -12.43 -22.95
C LEU A 281 1.34 -13.21 -22.72
N LEU A 282 0.72 -13.06 -21.54
CA LEU A 282 -0.49 -13.80 -21.17
C LEU A 282 -1.65 -13.47 -22.11
N ALA A 283 -1.83 -12.19 -22.46
CA ALA A 283 -2.84 -11.75 -23.41
C ALA A 283 -2.64 -12.34 -24.81
N ALA A 284 -1.40 -12.35 -25.29
CA ALA A 284 -1.08 -12.88 -26.61
C ALA A 284 -1.24 -14.41 -26.68
N TRP A 285 -0.81 -15.14 -25.64
CA TRP A 285 -0.97 -16.59 -25.55
C TRP A 285 -2.44 -17.01 -25.45
N VAL A 286 -3.25 -16.32 -24.65
CA VAL A 286 -4.70 -16.57 -24.60
C VAL A 286 -5.34 -16.27 -25.96
N LYS A 287 -5.00 -15.14 -26.58
CA LYS A 287 -5.57 -14.72 -27.86
C LYS A 287 -5.26 -15.69 -29.00
N SER A 288 -4.09 -16.34 -29.00
CA SER A 288 -3.72 -17.33 -30.03
C SER A 288 -4.45 -18.67 -29.91
N GLY A 289 -5.29 -18.85 -28.88
CA GLY A 289 -5.70 -20.16 -28.43
C GLY A 289 -4.61 -20.70 -27.50
N PRO A 290 -4.90 -20.91 -26.20
CA PRO A 290 -3.90 -21.27 -25.19
C PRO A 290 -3.41 -22.71 -25.42
N ASP A 291 -2.49 -22.85 -26.36
CA ASP A 291 -1.84 -24.08 -26.75
C ASP A 291 -0.65 -24.35 -25.80
N PHE A 292 -0.67 -25.53 -25.18
CA PHE A 292 0.34 -25.98 -24.23
C PHE A 292 1.58 -26.56 -24.91
N GLU A 293 1.49 -26.88 -26.21
CA GLU A 293 2.56 -27.53 -26.99
C GLU A 293 3.18 -26.61 -28.06
N GLN A 294 2.64 -25.39 -28.22
CA GLN A 294 3.15 -24.39 -29.16
C GLN A 294 4.64 -24.11 -28.90
N LYS A 295 5.49 -24.38 -29.91
CA LYS A 295 6.90 -24.01 -29.89
C LYS A 295 7.11 -22.53 -30.19
N VAL A 296 8.11 -21.92 -29.54
CA VAL A 296 8.54 -20.54 -29.78
C VAL A 296 9.08 -20.36 -31.20
N SER A 297 9.83 -21.35 -31.71
CA SER A 297 10.35 -21.34 -33.09
C SER A 297 9.28 -21.31 -34.18
N ALA A 298 8.06 -21.76 -33.89
CA ALA A 298 6.94 -21.73 -34.82
C ALA A 298 6.17 -20.40 -34.80
N LEU A 299 6.55 -19.45 -33.93
CA LEU A 299 5.90 -18.14 -33.84
C LEU A 299 6.44 -17.16 -34.88
N ASN A 300 5.60 -16.20 -35.25
CA ASN A 300 6.04 -15.05 -36.04
C ASN A 300 7.10 -14.25 -35.23
N PRO A 301 8.27 -13.92 -35.81
CA PRO A 301 9.31 -13.13 -35.14
C PRO A 301 8.89 -11.71 -34.70
N GLN A 302 7.82 -11.18 -35.25
CA GLN A 302 7.21 -9.90 -34.84
C GLN A 302 6.12 -10.07 -33.76
N SER A 303 5.83 -11.30 -33.33
CA SER A 303 4.80 -11.53 -32.30
C SER A 303 5.29 -11.08 -30.91
N PRO A 304 4.40 -10.55 -30.06
CA PRO A 304 4.76 -10.16 -28.70
C PRO A 304 5.30 -11.32 -27.85
N VAL A 305 4.80 -12.54 -28.08
CA VAL A 305 5.27 -13.77 -27.41
C VAL A 305 6.72 -14.09 -27.82
N TYR A 306 7.06 -13.95 -29.10
CA TYR A 306 8.43 -14.15 -29.58
C TYR A 306 9.39 -13.08 -29.06
N ALA A 307 8.95 -11.81 -28.97
CA ALA A 307 9.74 -10.74 -28.36
C ALA A 307 9.99 -10.99 -26.87
N TYR A 308 8.98 -11.45 -26.13
CA TYR A 308 9.13 -11.87 -24.73
C TYR A 308 10.09 -13.04 -24.60
N ALA A 309 9.95 -14.07 -25.46
CA ALA A 309 10.87 -15.21 -25.50
C ALA A 309 12.31 -14.79 -25.80
N GLN A 310 12.53 -13.83 -26.71
CA GLN A 310 13.87 -13.28 -26.96
C GLN A 310 14.44 -12.53 -25.76
N ASN A 311 13.61 -11.88 -24.95
CA ASN A 311 14.08 -11.18 -23.76
C ASN A 311 14.41 -12.16 -22.62
N VAL A 312 13.57 -13.17 -22.41
CA VAL A 312 13.66 -14.11 -21.28
C VAL A 312 14.57 -15.31 -21.59
N LEU A 313 14.43 -15.91 -22.77
CA LEU A 313 15.23 -17.06 -23.24
C LEU A 313 16.36 -16.64 -24.19
N GLY A 314 16.12 -15.63 -25.03
CA GLY A 314 17.12 -15.07 -25.94
C GLY A 314 18.07 -14.07 -25.27
N GLY A 315 17.95 -13.85 -23.96
CA GLY A 315 18.99 -13.21 -23.18
C GLY A 315 20.27 -14.01 -23.37
N LYS A 316 21.27 -13.42 -24.03
CA LYS A 316 22.60 -14.02 -24.18
C LYS A 316 23.14 -14.46 -22.81
N ARG A 317 22.91 -15.72 -22.47
CA ARG A 317 23.83 -16.58 -21.76
C ARG A 317 23.97 -17.87 -22.55
N THR A 318 24.40 -17.74 -23.80
CA THR A 318 25.52 -18.57 -24.23
C THR A 318 26.57 -18.38 -23.14
N GLU A 319 26.94 -19.42 -22.39
CA GLU A 319 28.30 -19.44 -21.87
C GLU A 319 29.17 -19.22 -23.10
N GLU A 320 29.61 -17.98 -23.29
CA GLU A 320 30.39 -17.63 -24.45
C GLU A 320 31.65 -18.46 -24.33
N GLN A 321 31.83 -19.38 -25.26
CA GLN A 321 33.06 -20.13 -25.33
C GLN A 321 34.17 -19.13 -25.67
N TYR A 322 35.13 -19.05 -24.75
CA TYR A 322 36.33 -18.26 -24.92
C TYR A 322 37.39 -19.16 -25.52
N ASP A 323 38.04 -18.68 -26.57
CA ASP A 323 39.14 -19.33 -27.29
C ASP A 323 40.49 -19.16 -26.58
N PHE A 324 40.49 -18.57 -25.38
CA PHE A 324 41.67 -18.34 -24.55
C PHE A 324 41.57 -19.07 -23.20
N GLY A 325 42.73 -19.47 -22.67
CA GLY A 325 42.84 -20.10 -21.35
C GLY A 325 42.71 -19.11 -20.18
N PRO A 326 42.46 -19.59 -18.95
CA PRO A 326 42.38 -18.75 -17.77
C PRO A 326 43.70 -18.03 -17.50
N ALA A 327 43.62 -16.83 -16.91
CA ALA A 327 44.83 -16.11 -16.50
C ALA A 327 45.43 -16.70 -15.21
N ASP A 328 46.70 -16.38 -14.96
CA ASP A 328 47.39 -16.78 -13.72
C ASP A 328 46.70 -16.17 -12.49
N ALA A 329 46.32 -17.02 -11.54
CA ALA A 329 45.67 -16.63 -10.30
C ALA A 329 46.55 -15.71 -9.44
N GLU A 330 47.87 -15.90 -9.45
CA GLU A 330 48.79 -15.03 -8.69
C GLU A 330 48.91 -13.65 -9.33
N GLU A 331 48.87 -13.55 -10.67
CA GLU A 331 48.87 -12.25 -11.35
C GLU A 331 47.54 -11.51 -11.13
N ILE A 332 46.40 -12.22 -11.15
CA ILE A 332 45.10 -11.65 -10.75
C ILE A 332 45.15 -11.12 -9.32
N LYS A 333 45.69 -11.90 -8.39
CA LYS A 333 45.79 -11.52 -6.97
C LYS A 333 46.71 -10.31 -6.76
N LYS A 334 47.84 -10.25 -7.46
CA LYS A 334 48.79 -9.14 -7.43
C LYS A 334 48.20 -7.85 -8.00
N LEU A 335 47.42 -7.95 -9.07
CA LEU A 335 46.79 -6.79 -9.71
C LEU A 335 45.51 -6.34 -8.99
N ASN A 336 44.91 -7.19 -8.16
CA ASN A 336 43.83 -6.80 -7.27
C ASN A 336 44.31 -5.83 -6.18
N THR A 337 43.56 -4.75 -5.95
CA THR A 337 43.85 -3.75 -4.92
C THR A 337 42.57 -3.32 -4.23
N ASN A 338 42.67 -2.49 -3.17
CA ASN A 338 41.49 -1.90 -2.52
C ASN A 338 40.63 -1.03 -3.46
N TYR A 339 41.17 -0.65 -4.63
CA TYR A 339 40.52 0.24 -5.60
C TYR A 339 40.34 -0.39 -6.98
N ARG A 340 40.74 -1.65 -7.17
CA ARG A 340 40.63 -2.39 -8.42
C ARG A 340 40.28 -3.85 -8.14
N LEU A 341 39.13 -4.29 -8.64
CA LEU A 341 38.67 -5.68 -8.52
C LEU A 341 38.68 -6.35 -9.89
N ILE A 342 39.43 -7.44 -9.99
CA ILE A 342 39.55 -8.32 -11.16
C ILE A 342 38.99 -9.68 -10.74
N LYS A 343 37.94 -10.14 -11.43
CA LYS A 343 37.29 -11.41 -11.15
C LYS A 343 36.79 -12.13 -12.41
N PRO A 344 36.74 -13.47 -12.41
CA PRO A 344 36.05 -14.23 -13.45
C PRO A 344 34.58 -13.81 -13.60
N LEU A 345 34.04 -13.88 -14.82
CA LEU A 345 32.63 -13.59 -15.07
C LEU A 345 31.68 -14.61 -14.42
N ALA A 346 32.13 -15.85 -14.31
CA ALA A 346 31.42 -16.95 -13.67
C ALA A 346 32.45 -17.95 -13.10
N VAL A 347 31.98 -18.86 -12.25
CA VAL A 347 32.82 -19.96 -11.74
C VAL A 347 33.32 -20.80 -12.92
N GLY A 348 34.63 -21.02 -13.03
CA GLY A 348 35.24 -21.76 -14.14
C GLY A 348 35.43 -20.99 -15.44
N SER A 349 35.02 -19.72 -15.52
CA SER A 349 35.20 -18.91 -16.73
C SER A 349 36.65 -18.39 -16.86
N PRO A 350 37.31 -18.54 -18.03
CA PRO A 350 38.62 -17.93 -18.26
C PRO A 350 38.54 -16.41 -18.46
N ALA A 351 37.34 -15.86 -18.68
CA ALA A 351 37.12 -14.46 -18.97
C ALA A 351 36.97 -13.62 -17.71
N LEU A 352 37.64 -12.47 -17.71
CA LEU A 352 37.75 -11.57 -16.58
C LEU A 352 36.92 -10.30 -16.77
N SER A 353 36.34 -9.85 -15.66
CA SER A 353 35.79 -8.52 -15.48
C SER A 353 36.68 -7.70 -14.57
N VAL A 354 36.86 -6.42 -14.90
CA VAL A 354 37.63 -5.48 -14.09
C VAL A 354 36.78 -4.29 -13.71
N ASN A 355 36.72 -4.00 -12.42
CA ASN A 355 35.99 -2.86 -11.87
C ASN A 355 36.96 -1.94 -11.13
N PHE A 356 36.86 -0.64 -11.38
CA PHE A 356 37.62 0.38 -10.68
C PHE A 356 36.76 1.16 -9.69
N TYR A 357 37.36 1.54 -8.58
CA TYR A 357 36.70 2.26 -7.49
C TYR A 357 37.56 3.43 -7.03
N ASN A 358 36.93 4.38 -6.33
CA ASN A 358 37.59 5.54 -5.73
C ASN A 358 38.26 6.50 -6.74
N ARG A 359 37.47 7.49 -7.18
CA ARG A 359 37.87 8.52 -8.14
C ARG A 359 39.17 9.27 -7.77
N ALA A 360 39.40 9.52 -6.47
CA ALA A 360 40.55 10.32 -6.03
C ALA A 360 41.89 9.59 -6.16
N ASN A 361 41.87 8.25 -6.11
CA ASN A 361 43.09 7.42 -6.16
C ASN A 361 43.33 6.78 -7.53
N PHE A 362 42.37 6.88 -8.45
CA PHE A 362 42.50 6.38 -9.81
C PHE A 362 43.54 7.17 -10.60
N LYS A 363 44.42 6.46 -11.31
CA LYS A 363 45.39 7.02 -12.26
C LYS A 363 45.21 6.35 -13.62
N SER A 364 45.45 7.10 -14.70
CA SER A 364 45.47 6.55 -16.07
C SER A 364 46.41 5.35 -16.24
N SER A 365 47.53 5.32 -15.49
CA SER A 365 48.46 4.19 -15.47
C SER A 365 47.82 2.88 -14.99
N ASP A 366 46.77 2.95 -14.16
CA ASP A 366 46.14 1.78 -13.56
C ASP A 366 45.41 0.92 -14.62
N ILE A 367 45.03 1.51 -15.76
CA ILE A 367 44.54 0.78 -16.94
C ILE A 367 45.71 0.06 -17.61
N GLY A 368 46.85 0.74 -17.77
CA GLY A 368 48.06 0.17 -18.38
C GLY A 368 48.62 -1.03 -17.59
N ASP A 369 48.53 -1.00 -16.27
CA ASP A 369 48.94 -2.09 -15.37
C ASP A 369 48.21 -3.42 -15.65
N LEU A 370 47.05 -3.39 -16.31
CA LEU A 370 46.29 -4.59 -16.69
C LEU A 370 46.84 -5.30 -17.95
N SER A 371 47.89 -4.77 -18.57
CA SER A 371 48.53 -5.36 -19.76
C SER A 371 48.84 -6.87 -19.66
N PRO A 372 49.26 -7.43 -18.50
CA PRO A 372 49.47 -8.88 -18.35
C PRO A 372 48.21 -9.72 -18.57
N LEU A 373 47.01 -9.15 -18.34
CA LEU A 373 45.71 -9.83 -18.43
C LEU A 373 44.92 -9.43 -19.69
N LYS A 374 45.57 -8.75 -20.65
CA LYS A 374 44.87 -8.13 -21.79
C LYS A 374 44.11 -9.12 -22.69
N ASN A 375 44.51 -10.40 -22.68
CA ASN A 375 43.91 -11.45 -23.48
C ASN A 375 42.75 -12.17 -22.76
N GLN A 376 42.41 -11.78 -21.52
CA GLN A 376 41.35 -12.39 -20.73
C GLN A 376 40.29 -11.39 -20.28
N ILE A 377 40.59 -10.09 -20.28
CA ILE A 377 39.65 -9.05 -19.88
C ILE A 377 38.61 -8.83 -20.98
N VAL A 378 37.36 -9.17 -20.67
CA VAL A 378 36.22 -9.02 -21.60
C VAL A 378 35.23 -7.95 -21.17
N SER A 379 35.29 -7.53 -19.91
CA SER A 379 34.44 -6.47 -19.36
C SER A 379 35.27 -5.53 -18.49
N MET A 380 35.09 -4.22 -18.70
CA MET A 380 35.76 -3.19 -17.93
C MET A 380 34.77 -2.11 -17.50
N ASP A 381 34.64 -1.91 -16.19
CA ASP A 381 33.83 -0.86 -15.58
C ASP A 381 34.71 0.23 -14.96
N LEU A 382 34.65 1.40 -15.59
CA LEU A 382 35.36 2.63 -15.23
C LEU A 382 34.39 3.72 -14.75
N SER A 383 33.15 3.34 -14.38
CA SER A 383 32.12 4.31 -14.01
C SER A 383 32.60 5.23 -12.88
N LYS A 384 32.35 6.53 -13.05
CA LYS A 384 32.71 7.61 -12.11
C LYS A 384 34.21 7.87 -11.93
N MET A 385 35.08 7.11 -12.59
CA MET A 385 36.52 7.35 -12.57
C MET A 385 36.86 8.57 -13.45
N PRO A 386 37.94 9.32 -13.17
CA PRO A 386 38.33 10.50 -13.93
C PRO A 386 39.01 10.12 -15.25
N VAL A 387 38.40 9.21 -16.02
CA VAL A 387 38.88 8.73 -17.31
C VAL A 387 38.69 9.82 -18.35
N LYS A 388 39.75 10.10 -19.11
CA LYS A 388 39.80 11.11 -20.17
C LYS A 388 39.93 10.47 -21.53
N ASP A 389 39.80 11.27 -22.57
CA ASP A 389 39.91 10.82 -23.96
C ASP A 389 41.29 10.18 -24.26
N GLU A 390 42.37 10.61 -23.62
CA GLU A 390 43.71 10.03 -23.80
C GLU A 390 43.78 8.55 -23.35
N ASP A 391 42.98 8.17 -22.36
CA ASP A 391 42.97 6.83 -21.77
C ASP A 391 42.39 5.78 -22.73
N LEU A 392 41.57 6.20 -23.71
CA LEU A 392 40.99 5.28 -24.70
C LEU A 392 42.07 4.56 -25.53
N LYS A 393 43.28 5.14 -25.66
CA LYS A 393 44.41 4.48 -26.34
C LYS A 393 44.93 3.28 -25.57
N ALA A 394 44.92 3.33 -24.24
CA ALA A 394 45.28 2.21 -23.38
C ALA A 394 44.17 1.15 -23.39
N ILE A 395 42.90 1.58 -23.30
CA ILE A 395 41.73 0.68 -23.36
C ILE A 395 41.65 -0.05 -24.72
N ALA A 396 42.09 0.58 -25.81
CA ALA A 396 42.13 -0.04 -27.14
C ALA A 396 43.16 -1.20 -27.25
N GLN A 397 44.00 -1.45 -26.23
CA GLN A 397 44.98 -2.55 -26.21
C GLN A 397 44.42 -3.89 -25.70
N PHE A 398 43.13 -3.95 -25.34
CA PHE A 398 42.48 -5.14 -24.78
C PHE A 398 41.65 -5.86 -25.86
N PRO A 399 42.23 -6.77 -26.67
CA PRO A 399 41.57 -7.32 -27.86
C PRO A 399 40.30 -8.11 -27.57
N GLU A 400 40.17 -8.65 -26.35
CA GLU A 400 39.02 -9.43 -25.92
C GLU A 400 37.88 -8.59 -25.30
N LEU A 401 38.03 -7.26 -25.23
CA LEU A 401 37.04 -6.39 -24.60
C LEU A 401 35.72 -6.39 -25.37
N ARG A 402 34.63 -6.78 -24.68
CA ARG A 402 33.26 -6.89 -25.21
C ARG A 402 32.33 -5.84 -24.61
N ILE A 403 32.53 -5.51 -23.34
CA ILE A 403 31.72 -4.56 -22.58
C ILE A 403 32.64 -3.49 -21.99
N LEU A 404 32.34 -2.23 -22.28
CA LEU A 404 33.07 -1.08 -21.75
C LEU A 404 32.09 -0.08 -21.12
N ILE A 405 32.18 0.10 -19.80
CA ILE A 405 31.29 0.99 -19.04
C ILE A 405 32.09 2.21 -18.59
N MET A 406 31.70 3.38 -19.07
CA MET A 406 32.37 4.66 -18.81
C MET A 406 31.35 5.72 -18.36
N ASN A 407 30.37 5.31 -17.55
CA ASN A 407 29.33 6.23 -17.10
C ASN A 407 29.93 7.28 -16.15
N PHE A 408 29.54 8.55 -16.31
CA PHE A 408 29.96 9.66 -15.45
C PHE A 408 31.49 9.84 -15.35
N THR A 409 32.21 9.55 -16.44
CA THR A 409 33.64 9.84 -16.58
C THR A 409 33.87 11.22 -17.24
N ASP A 410 35.13 11.64 -17.35
CA ASP A 410 35.53 12.94 -17.93
C ASP A 410 35.72 12.87 -19.46
N ILE A 411 35.21 11.82 -20.11
CA ILE A 411 35.27 11.64 -21.56
C ILE A 411 34.41 12.69 -22.28
N THR A 412 35.01 13.37 -23.25
CA THR A 412 34.29 14.26 -24.19
C THR A 412 33.93 13.55 -25.50
N GLY A 413 34.59 12.43 -25.77
CA GLY A 413 34.38 11.57 -26.92
C GLY A 413 35.28 11.89 -28.12
N SER A 414 36.27 12.76 -27.94
CA SER A 414 37.16 13.24 -29.01
C SER A 414 38.01 12.12 -29.63
N THR A 415 38.26 11.03 -28.89
CA THR A 415 39.08 9.88 -29.31
C THR A 415 38.28 8.57 -29.36
N LEU A 416 36.93 8.60 -29.38
CA LEU A 416 36.11 7.36 -29.45
C LEU A 416 36.40 6.50 -30.68
N ASN A 417 37.00 7.06 -31.73
CA ASN A 417 37.44 6.30 -32.90
C ASN A 417 38.51 5.24 -32.59
N GLU A 418 39.29 5.39 -31.51
CA GLU A 418 40.32 4.45 -31.10
C GLU A 418 39.70 3.08 -30.75
N LEU A 419 38.45 3.07 -30.30
CA LEU A 419 37.71 1.85 -29.95
C LEU A 419 37.40 0.97 -31.17
N LYS A 420 37.58 1.44 -32.41
CA LYS A 420 37.51 0.60 -33.63
C LYS A 420 38.53 -0.53 -33.64
N LYS A 421 39.64 -0.39 -32.90
CA LYS A 421 40.65 -1.44 -32.72
C LYS A 421 40.11 -2.65 -31.95
N LEU A 422 39.03 -2.48 -31.18
CA LEU A 422 38.40 -3.52 -30.40
C LEU A 422 37.43 -4.33 -31.27
N GLY A 423 37.96 -5.32 -32.00
CA GLY A 423 37.15 -6.13 -32.93
C GLY A 423 36.02 -6.95 -32.28
N LYS A 424 36.05 -7.12 -30.95
CA LYS A 424 35.05 -7.89 -30.17
C LYS A 424 34.10 -7.01 -29.33
N ILE A 425 34.23 -5.68 -29.35
CA ILE A 425 33.38 -4.78 -28.53
C ILE A 425 31.92 -4.82 -28.99
N ARG A 426 30.98 -4.97 -28.05
CA ARG A 426 29.54 -5.12 -28.32
C ARG A 426 28.68 -4.11 -27.57
N GLU A 427 29.16 -3.67 -26.42
CA GLU A 427 28.45 -2.75 -25.54
C GLU A 427 29.38 -1.65 -25.05
N ILE A 428 28.94 -0.40 -25.23
CA ILE A 428 29.62 0.78 -24.69
C ILE A 428 28.60 1.62 -23.92
N SER A 429 28.92 1.96 -22.67
CA SER A 429 28.07 2.84 -21.85
C SER A 429 28.74 4.19 -21.63
N LEU A 430 28.10 5.26 -22.10
CA LEU A 430 28.59 6.65 -22.07
C LEU A 430 27.67 7.57 -21.26
N SER A 431 26.80 7.01 -20.41
CA SER A 431 25.79 7.80 -19.73
C SER A 431 26.42 8.81 -18.76
N GLY A 432 25.95 10.06 -18.75
CA GLY A 432 26.49 11.11 -17.88
C GLY A 432 27.84 11.68 -18.32
N THR A 433 28.30 11.39 -19.55
CA THR A 433 29.54 11.97 -20.12
C THR A 433 29.24 13.20 -20.99
N ALA A 434 30.29 13.94 -21.36
CA ALA A 434 30.18 15.17 -22.15
C ALA A 434 30.09 14.95 -23.68
N VAL A 435 29.81 13.71 -24.11
CA VAL A 435 29.72 13.34 -25.53
C VAL A 435 28.56 14.05 -26.23
N LYS A 436 28.76 14.40 -27.50
CA LYS A 436 27.74 14.99 -28.38
C LYS A 436 27.49 14.09 -29.58
N MET A 437 26.52 14.48 -30.40
CA MET A 437 26.03 13.66 -31.51
C MET A 437 27.14 13.28 -32.49
N ALA A 438 28.01 14.22 -32.85
CA ALA A 438 29.14 13.95 -33.76
C ALA A 438 30.04 12.81 -33.26
N GLN A 439 30.38 12.80 -31.96
CA GLN A 439 31.23 11.76 -31.36
C GLN A 439 30.51 10.41 -31.30
N VAL A 440 29.22 10.40 -30.94
CA VAL A 440 28.43 9.16 -30.85
C VAL A 440 28.25 8.51 -32.23
N GLN A 441 28.16 9.29 -33.32
CA GLN A 441 28.05 8.75 -34.68
C GLN A 441 29.26 7.92 -35.10
N VAL A 442 30.47 8.25 -34.61
CA VAL A 442 31.71 7.50 -34.91
C VAL A 442 31.63 6.05 -34.45
N LEU A 443 30.87 5.76 -33.39
CA LEU A 443 30.69 4.41 -32.87
C LEU A 443 30.01 3.47 -33.87
N LYS A 444 29.26 4.01 -34.84
CA LYS A 444 28.61 3.22 -35.89
C LYS A 444 29.59 2.52 -36.82
N GLU A 445 30.81 3.02 -36.90
CA GLU A 445 31.87 2.42 -37.71
C GLU A 445 32.49 1.19 -37.06
N ILE A 446 32.10 0.84 -35.82
CA ILE A 446 32.55 -0.36 -35.11
C ILE A 446 31.61 -1.53 -35.45
N PRO A 447 32.00 -2.50 -36.30
CA PRO A 447 31.06 -3.50 -36.84
C PRO A 447 30.49 -4.46 -35.78
N SER A 448 31.27 -4.72 -34.74
CA SER A 448 30.90 -5.62 -33.63
C SER A 448 29.95 -4.98 -32.63
N LEU A 449 29.85 -3.65 -32.59
CA LEU A 449 29.08 -2.91 -31.61
C LEU A 449 27.58 -3.11 -31.86
N LYS A 450 26.83 -3.44 -30.80
CA LYS A 450 25.38 -3.72 -30.87
C LYS A 450 24.57 -2.85 -29.94
N LYS A 451 25.14 -2.36 -28.84
CA LYS A 451 24.42 -1.61 -27.82
C LYS A 451 25.23 -0.44 -27.33
N VAL A 452 24.58 0.72 -27.20
CA VAL A 452 25.21 1.92 -26.64
C VAL A 452 24.24 2.62 -25.71
N PHE A 453 24.70 2.97 -24.50
CA PHE A 453 23.93 3.78 -23.56
C PHE A 453 24.41 5.23 -23.58
N VAL A 454 23.48 6.17 -23.75
CA VAL A 454 23.78 7.61 -23.89
C VAL A 454 22.88 8.48 -23.00
N TRP A 455 22.43 7.94 -21.87
CA TRP A 455 21.54 8.68 -20.96
C TRP A 455 22.26 9.86 -20.30
N SER A 456 21.57 10.98 -20.09
CA SER A 456 22.12 12.18 -19.41
C SER A 456 23.42 12.70 -20.04
N THR A 457 23.55 12.62 -21.36
CA THR A 457 24.66 13.17 -22.14
C THR A 457 24.34 14.58 -22.66
N GLY A 458 25.26 15.21 -23.38
CA GLY A 458 25.06 16.51 -24.04
C GLY A 458 24.13 16.50 -25.27
N LEU A 459 23.35 15.43 -25.47
CA LEU A 459 22.45 15.23 -26.61
C LEU A 459 21.06 15.84 -26.38
N SER A 460 20.48 16.44 -27.42
CA SER A 460 19.11 16.97 -27.40
C SER A 460 18.05 15.85 -27.46
N THR A 461 16.80 16.18 -27.18
CA THR A 461 15.64 15.28 -27.31
C THR A 461 15.49 14.72 -28.72
N GLU A 462 15.69 15.56 -29.73
CA GLU A 462 15.57 15.20 -31.14
C GLU A 462 16.73 14.28 -31.56
N GLU A 463 17.94 14.55 -31.06
CA GLU A 463 19.11 13.72 -31.32
C GLU A 463 18.97 12.32 -30.69
N LEU A 464 18.47 12.23 -29.46
CA LEU A 464 18.19 10.96 -28.79
C LEU A 464 17.11 10.17 -29.52
N ALA A 465 16.04 10.81 -29.98
CA ALA A 465 14.99 10.17 -30.78
C ALA A 465 15.55 9.64 -32.11
N LYS A 466 16.45 10.39 -32.77
CA LYS A 466 17.15 9.95 -33.98
C LYS A 466 18.01 8.72 -33.72
N LEU A 467 18.81 8.72 -32.65
CA LEU A 467 19.62 7.55 -32.27
C LEU A 467 18.76 6.31 -31.96
N LYS A 468 17.61 6.49 -31.32
CA LYS A 468 16.69 5.37 -31.01
C LYS A 468 16.12 4.69 -32.26
N SER A 469 16.09 5.38 -33.39
CA SER A 469 15.60 4.84 -34.68
C SER A 469 16.63 4.01 -35.45
N GLU A 470 17.88 3.95 -34.98
CA GLU A 470 18.96 3.21 -35.64
C GLU A 470 18.77 1.70 -35.55
N LYS A 471 19.00 1.00 -36.67
CA LYS A 471 18.75 -0.46 -36.78
C LYS A 471 19.96 -1.33 -36.42
N ASN A 472 21.17 -0.84 -36.65
CA ASN A 472 22.40 -1.63 -36.49
C ASN A 472 22.91 -1.67 -35.04
N ILE A 473 22.66 -0.59 -34.30
CA ILE A 473 23.07 -0.42 -32.90
C ILE A 473 21.82 0.01 -32.13
N ARG A 474 21.52 -0.71 -31.05
CA ARG A 474 20.47 -0.34 -30.10
C ARG A 474 20.99 0.74 -29.16
N PHE A 475 20.51 1.96 -29.35
CA PHE A 475 20.79 3.08 -28.44
C PHE A 475 19.78 3.13 -27.29
N GLU A 476 20.29 3.04 -26.06
CA GLU A 476 19.54 3.20 -24.82
C GLU A 476 19.64 4.65 -24.33
N THR A 477 18.54 5.38 -24.42
CA THR A 477 18.49 6.82 -24.16
C THR A 477 18.00 7.19 -22.75
N GLY A 478 17.66 6.19 -21.93
CA GLY A 478 17.11 6.37 -20.58
C GLY A 478 15.63 6.79 -20.56
N TYR A 479 15.08 6.93 -19.35
CA TYR A 479 13.72 7.37 -19.07
C TYR A 479 13.73 8.83 -18.60
N ARG A 480 12.91 9.70 -19.19
CA ARG A 480 12.71 11.06 -18.70
C ARG A 480 11.34 11.18 -18.03
N SER A 481 11.35 11.52 -16.75
CA SER A 481 10.15 11.71 -15.92
C SER A 481 9.39 13.01 -16.19
N ASP A 482 9.91 13.87 -17.07
CA ASP A 482 9.35 15.18 -17.45
C ASP A 482 8.09 15.10 -18.32
N THR A 483 7.70 13.91 -18.79
CA THR A 483 6.49 13.69 -19.59
C THR A 483 5.27 13.24 -18.78
N VAL A 484 5.42 13.02 -17.46
CA VAL A 484 4.30 12.58 -16.60
C VAL A 484 3.66 13.79 -15.92
N ILE A 485 2.54 14.25 -16.47
CA ILE A 485 1.66 15.24 -15.81
C ILE A 485 0.92 14.55 -14.67
N LEU A 486 1.17 14.98 -13.43
CA LEU A 486 0.55 14.42 -12.24
C LEU A 486 -0.82 15.09 -11.95
N ALA A 487 -1.74 14.33 -11.35
CA ALA A 487 -3.01 14.85 -10.86
C ALA A 487 -2.90 15.39 -9.44
N LEU A 488 -3.53 16.53 -9.18
CA LEU A 488 -3.61 17.10 -7.83
C LEU A 488 -4.53 16.27 -6.93
N ASN A 489 -4.23 16.26 -5.64
CA ASN A 489 -5.15 15.77 -4.62
C ASN A 489 -6.34 16.74 -4.42
N PRO A 490 -7.49 16.27 -3.93
CA PRO A 490 -8.63 17.15 -3.65
C PRO A 490 -8.29 18.21 -2.58
N PRO A 491 -8.86 19.43 -2.66
CA PRO A 491 -8.73 20.41 -1.59
C PRO A 491 -9.48 19.96 -0.33
N VAL A 492 -9.03 20.42 0.82
CA VAL A 492 -9.61 20.11 2.13
C VAL A 492 -10.48 21.27 2.60
N ILE A 493 -11.74 21.00 2.92
CA ILE A 493 -12.61 21.94 3.65
C ILE A 493 -12.36 21.70 5.15
N GLU A 494 -11.82 22.70 5.85
CA GLU A 494 -11.29 22.54 7.21
C GLU A 494 -12.35 22.55 8.30
N ASN A 495 -13.54 23.08 8.03
CA ASN A 495 -14.62 23.09 9.01
C ASN A 495 -15.03 21.66 9.33
N GLU A 496 -14.86 21.23 10.58
CA GLU A 496 -15.31 19.92 11.05
C GLU A 496 -16.84 19.88 11.13
N ASP A 497 -17.43 20.89 11.77
CA ASP A 497 -18.88 21.01 11.95
C ASP A 497 -19.60 21.38 10.65
N ALA A 498 -20.70 20.66 10.37
CA ALA A 498 -21.59 20.99 9.26
C ALA A 498 -22.59 22.11 9.61
N ILE A 499 -22.85 22.37 10.90
CA ILE A 499 -23.72 23.45 11.37
C ILE A 499 -22.82 24.62 11.79
N LEU A 500 -22.76 25.67 10.97
CA LEU A 500 -21.89 26.81 11.23
C LEU A 500 -22.64 27.86 12.07
N LYS A 501 -22.10 28.14 13.27
CA LYS A 501 -22.56 29.23 14.13
C LYS A 501 -22.30 30.59 13.47
N THR A 502 -23.10 31.59 13.82
CA THR A 502 -22.95 32.96 13.34
C THR A 502 -21.52 33.46 13.55
N GLY A 503 -20.88 33.91 12.47
CA GLY A 503 -19.51 34.43 12.48
C GLY A 503 -18.41 33.37 12.26
N VAL A 504 -18.74 32.09 12.09
CA VAL A 504 -17.77 31.05 11.73
C VAL A 504 -17.62 30.97 10.21
N PRO A 505 -16.46 31.32 9.63
CA PRO A 505 -16.28 31.27 8.18
C PRO A 505 -15.93 29.86 7.70
N VAL A 506 -16.29 29.58 6.45
CA VAL A 506 -15.81 28.42 5.71
C VAL A 506 -14.34 28.63 5.36
N LYS A 507 -13.52 27.64 5.68
CA LYS A 507 -12.08 27.61 5.42
C LYS A 507 -11.74 26.42 4.54
N MET A 508 -10.88 26.66 3.55
CA MET A 508 -10.36 25.64 2.65
C MET A 508 -8.85 25.76 2.54
N LYS A 509 -8.17 24.63 2.35
CA LYS A 509 -6.73 24.57 2.07
C LYS A 509 -6.37 23.47 1.09
N HIS A 510 -5.17 23.57 0.52
CA HIS A 510 -4.56 22.55 -0.30
C HIS A 510 -3.12 22.34 0.14
N GLN A 511 -2.64 21.09 0.15
CA GLN A 511 -1.30 20.77 0.67
C GLN A 511 -0.17 21.19 -0.27
N ILE A 512 -0.44 21.25 -1.58
CA ILE A 512 0.55 21.65 -2.59
C ILE A 512 0.56 23.19 -2.73
N PRO A 513 1.71 23.87 -2.50
CA PRO A 513 1.84 25.31 -2.71
C PRO A 513 1.64 25.73 -4.17
N GLY A 514 1.14 26.94 -4.38
CA GLY A 514 0.86 27.50 -5.72
C GLY A 514 -0.37 26.93 -6.41
N THR A 515 -1.23 26.22 -5.66
CA THR A 515 -2.48 25.65 -6.18
C THR A 515 -3.63 26.64 -5.99
N THR A 516 -4.47 26.77 -7.02
CA THR A 516 -5.70 27.58 -6.98
C THR A 516 -6.89 26.70 -6.65
N ILE A 517 -7.59 26.99 -5.55
CA ILE A 517 -8.84 26.32 -5.20
C ILE A 517 -9.99 27.10 -5.83
N ARG A 518 -10.83 26.40 -6.59
CA ARG A 518 -12.09 26.95 -7.12
C ARG A 518 -13.29 26.20 -6.56
N TYR A 519 -14.38 26.93 -6.35
CA TYR A 519 -15.58 26.39 -5.70
C TYR A 519 -16.88 26.97 -6.25
N THR A 520 -17.98 26.29 -5.96
CA THR A 520 -19.35 26.68 -6.30
C THR A 520 -20.25 26.56 -5.07
N LEU A 521 -21.32 27.36 -5.03
CA LEU A 521 -22.29 27.45 -3.92
C LEU A 521 -23.74 27.13 -4.36
N ASP A 522 -23.93 26.83 -5.64
CA ASP A 522 -25.22 26.67 -6.33
C ASP A 522 -25.43 25.24 -6.86
N GLU A 523 -24.70 24.28 -6.28
CA GLU A 523 -24.65 22.87 -6.68
C GLU A 523 -24.02 22.59 -8.05
N SER A 524 -23.64 23.59 -8.85
CA SER A 524 -22.91 23.37 -10.11
C SER A 524 -21.52 22.76 -9.88
N GLU A 525 -20.95 22.09 -10.88
CA GLU A 525 -19.61 21.50 -10.74
C GLU A 525 -18.51 22.57 -10.92
N PRO A 526 -17.49 22.63 -10.03
CA PRO A 526 -16.41 23.60 -10.18
C PRO A 526 -15.59 23.34 -11.44
N ASP A 527 -15.44 24.37 -12.26
CA ASP A 527 -14.58 24.40 -13.43
C ASP A 527 -13.28 25.19 -13.18
N SER A 528 -12.38 25.16 -14.16
CA SER A 528 -11.07 25.81 -14.09
C SER A 528 -11.08 27.30 -14.47
N SER A 529 -12.19 27.85 -14.98
CA SER A 529 -12.23 29.17 -15.62
C SER A 529 -13.28 30.11 -15.04
N THR A 530 -14.51 29.66 -14.84
CA THR A 530 -15.66 30.48 -14.43
C THR A 530 -15.96 30.41 -12.93
N SER A 531 -15.58 29.32 -12.27
CA SER A 531 -15.91 29.09 -10.86
C SER A 531 -15.15 30.02 -9.90
N LEU A 532 -15.77 30.35 -8.76
CA LEU A 532 -15.23 31.28 -7.79
C LEU A 532 -13.86 30.82 -7.28
N VAL A 533 -12.90 31.75 -7.19
CA VAL A 533 -11.57 31.46 -6.64
C VAL A 533 -11.57 31.70 -5.14
N TYR A 534 -11.16 30.69 -4.36
CA TYR A 534 -11.01 30.84 -2.92
C TYR A 534 -9.73 31.62 -2.60
N LYS A 535 -9.90 32.86 -2.12
CA LYS A 535 -8.79 33.75 -1.71
C LYS A 535 -8.69 33.93 -0.20
N LYS A 536 -9.83 33.90 0.51
CA LYS A 536 -9.93 34.10 1.94
C LYS A 536 -11.17 33.38 2.49
N PRO A 537 -11.21 33.07 3.80
CA PRO A 537 -12.40 32.53 4.43
C PRO A 537 -13.63 33.43 4.22
N PHE A 538 -14.80 32.83 4.05
CA PHE A 538 -16.06 33.55 3.81
C PHE A 538 -17.19 33.00 4.68
N LEU A 539 -18.18 33.84 4.97
CA LEU A 539 -19.37 33.46 5.74
C LEU A 539 -20.46 32.95 4.80
N ILE A 540 -21.27 32.01 5.28
CA ILE A 540 -22.51 31.61 4.63
C ILE A 540 -23.71 32.20 5.40
N ASP A 541 -24.71 32.67 4.67
CA ASP A 541 -25.90 33.33 5.21
C ASP A 541 -27.18 32.48 5.09
N LYS A 542 -27.07 31.32 4.43
CA LYS A 542 -28.09 30.30 4.24
C LYS A 542 -27.45 28.91 4.14
N ASN A 543 -28.29 27.87 4.17
CA ASN A 543 -27.85 26.49 3.95
C ASN A 543 -27.23 26.37 2.55
N THR A 544 -26.03 25.80 2.47
CA THR A 544 -25.22 25.87 1.24
C THR A 544 -24.43 24.57 1.02
N THR A 545 -24.52 24.01 -0.19
CA THR A 545 -23.60 22.96 -0.66
C THR A 545 -22.36 23.60 -1.24
N ILE A 546 -21.18 23.27 -0.70
CA ILE A 546 -19.90 23.74 -1.21
C ILE A 546 -19.21 22.61 -1.96
N LYS A 547 -18.98 22.78 -3.25
CA LYS A 547 -18.13 21.91 -4.06
C LYS A 547 -16.85 22.64 -4.40
N ALA A 548 -15.69 21.96 -4.29
CA ALA A 548 -14.40 22.57 -4.55
C ALA A 548 -13.44 21.64 -5.30
N ARG A 549 -12.60 22.22 -6.17
CA ARG A 549 -11.51 21.56 -6.91
C ARG A 549 -10.25 22.39 -6.88
N ALA A 550 -9.11 21.74 -7.08
CA ALA A 550 -7.80 22.37 -7.05
C ALA A 550 -7.15 22.32 -8.43
N PHE A 551 -6.54 23.43 -8.85
CA PHE A 551 -5.93 23.61 -10.17
C PHE A 551 -4.53 24.21 -10.04
N LYS A 552 -3.59 23.73 -10.86
CA LYS A 552 -2.23 24.26 -10.95
C LYS A 552 -1.72 24.03 -12.36
N GLU A 553 -0.98 25.00 -12.90
CA GLU A 553 -0.37 24.91 -14.23
C GLU A 553 0.61 23.73 -14.29
N GLY A 554 0.55 22.95 -15.37
CA GLY A 554 1.36 21.75 -15.55
C GLY A 554 0.89 20.52 -14.76
N TRP A 555 -0.32 20.56 -14.18
CA TRP A 555 -0.92 19.45 -13.43
C TRP A 555 -2.35 19.17 -13.91
N TYR A 556 -2.81 17.92 -13.81
CA TYR A 556 -4.24 17.64 -13.93
C TYR A 556 -4.97 18.18 -12.69
N GLY A 557 -6.12 18.82 -12.90
CA GLY A 557 -6.98 19.30 -11.82
C GLY A 557 -7.47 18.15 -10.93
N SER A 558 -7.69 18.42 -9.65
CA SER A 558 -8.07 17.38 -8.71
C SER A 558 -9.50 16.87 -8.89
N LYS A 559 -9.80 15.74 -8.24
CA LYS A 559 -11.19 15.31 -7.99
C LYS A 559 -11.90 16.32 -7.08
N LYS A 560 -13.23 16.35 -7.11
CA LYS A 560 -14.03 17.28 -6.29
C LYS A 560 -14.07 16.86 -4.82
N THR A 561 -14.09 17.86 -3.95
CA THR A 561 -14.52 17.76 -2.55
C THR A 561 -15.89 18.42 -2.45
N GLU A 562 -16.82 17.81 -1.71
CA GLU A 562 -18.18 18.34 -1.51
C GLU A 562 -18.54 18.27 -0.02
N LYS A 563 -19.10 19.35 0.52
CA LYS A 563 -19.65 19.38 1.88
C LYS A 563 -20.87 20.29 1.96
N PHE A 564 -21.91 19.81 2.62
CA PHE A 564 -23.11 20.59 2.91
C PHE A 564 -22.98 21.30 4.27
N PHE A 565 -23.32 22.58 4.31
CA PHE A 565 -23.34 23.37 5.53
C PHE A 565 -24.72 23.93 5.83
N PHE A 566 -25.12 23.85 7.10
CA PHE A 566 -26.30 24.48 7.65
C PHE A 566 -25.92 25.79 8.34
N LYS A 567 -26.79 26.80 8.21
CA LYS A 567 -26.72 27.99 9.06
C LYS A 567 -27.34 27.69 10.42
N ALA A 568 -26.59 27.95 11.49
CA ALA A 568 -27.14 27.87 12.84
C ALA A 568 -28.23 28.93 13.05
N GLY A 569 -29.36 28.50 13.60
CA GLY A 569 -30.48 29.34 13.96
C GLY A 569 -30.63 29.55 15.47
N TYR A 570 -31.84 29.89 15.91
CA TYR A 570 -32.21 29.98 17.31
C TYR A 570 -31.99 28.66 18.05
N THR A 571 -31.46 28.74 19.28
CA THR A 571 -31.33 27.58 20.16
C THR A 571 -32.70 27.11 20.63
N ILE A 572 -33.02 25.84 20.38
CA ILE A 572 -34.24 25.20 20.88
C ILE A 572 -33.99 24.78 22.34
N ASP A 573 -34.80 25.27 23.28
CA ASP A 573 -34.63 25.00 24.71
C ASP A 573 -34.96 23.54 25.07
N SER A 574 -36.05 23.01 24.52
CA SER A 574 -36.44 21.61 24.70
C SER A 574 -37.25 21.08 23.51
N VAL A 575 -37.18 19.77 23.31
CA VAL A 575 -37.93 19.06 22.27
C VAL A 575 -38.79 18.00 22.95
N ARG A 576 -40.04 17.88 22.51
CA ARG A 576 -40.94 16.81 22.95
C ARG A 576 -41.45 16.02 21.76
N LEU A 577 -40.98 14.78 21.64
CA LEU A 577 -41.44 13.85 20.62
C LEU A 577 -42.87 13.39 20.95
N ILE A 578 -43.80 13.57 20.02
CA ILE A 578 -45.19 13.14 20.16
C ILE A 578 -45.29 11.63 19.86
N ASN A 579 -44.67 11.21 18.75
CA ASN A 579 -44.57 9.81 18.36
C ASN A 579 -43.17 9.29 18.70
N GLN A 580 -43.11 8.08 19.24
CA GLN A 580 -41.84 7.43 19.54
C GLN A 580 -41.19 6.92 18.25
N PRO A 581 -39.86 7.10 18.07
CA PRO A 581 -39.14 6.52 16.95
C PRO A 581 -39.08 5.00 17.07
N ASP A 582 -38.73 4.34 15.97
CA ASP A 582 -38.51 2.89 15.94
C ASP A 582 -37.42 2.46 16.94
N GLN A 583 -37.59 1.29 17.56
CA GLN A 583 -36.69 0.80 18.61
C GLN A 583 -35.24 0.69 18.12
N LYS A 584 -35.04 0.32 16.86
CA LYS A 584 -33.71 0.18 16.25
C LYS A 584 -33.06 1.53 15.95
N TYR A 585 -33.87 2.56 15.67
CA TYR A 585 -33.43 3.88 15.24
C TYR A 585 -33.89 4.97 16.22
N ARG A 586 -33.71 4.71 17.52
CA ARG A 586 -34.18 5.57 18.62
C ARG A 586 -33.23 6.73 18.96
N SER A 587 -31.95 6.59 18.62
CA SER A 587 -30.86 7.54 18.94
C SER A 587 -30.93 8.09 20.38
N LYS A 588 -30.54 9.36 20.59
CA LYS A 588 -30.64 10.07 21.88
C LYS A 588 -32.00 10.79 22.05
N LEU A 589 -33.04 10.35 21.33
CA LEU A 589 -34.39 10.91 21.39
C LEU A 589 -34.41 12.43 21.11
N ASP A 590 -34.92 13.23 22.05
CA ASP A 590 -35.13 14.67 21.90
C ASP A 590 -33.82 15.44 21.69
N LEU A 591 -32.70 14.94 22.25
CA LEU A 591 -31.39 15.56 22.10
C LEU A 591 -30.90 15.50 20.66
N THR A 592 -31.17 14.42 19.94
CA THR A 592 -30.75 14.26 18.54
C THR A 592 -31.22 15.43 17.69
N ILE A 593 -32.44 15.92 17.92
CA ILE A 593 -33.06 17.02 17.15
C ILE A 593 -32.39 18.39 17.33
N ARG A 594 -31.64 18.59 18.43
CA ARG A 594 -31.22 19.93 18.88
C ARG A 594 -29.78 20.02 19.40
N ASP A 595 -28.99 18.95 19.29
CA ASP A 595 -27.63 18.93 19.86
C ASP A 595 -26.61 19.66 18.99
N GLY A 596 -27.00 20.09 17.78
CA GLY A 596 -26.14 20.79 16.84
C GLY A 596 -25.07 19.88 16.23
N ILE A 597 -25.22 18.55 16.34
CA ILE A 597 -24.26 17.56 15.86
C ILE A 597 -24.88 16.82 14.68
N LYS A 598 -24.40 17.16 13.47
CA LYS A 598 -24.83 16.48 12.26
C LYS A 598 -24.43 15.00 12.27
N SER A 599 -25.38 14.13 11.98
CA SER A 599 -25.16 12.70 11.81
C SER A 599 -24.40 12.39 10.52
N ASP A 600 -23.65 11.29 10.57
CA ASP A 600 -22.91 10.72 9.44
C ASP A 600 -23.85 10.16 8.36
N GLU A 601 -23.29 9.90 7.18
CA GLU A 601 -24.03 9.41 6.01
C GLU A 601 -24.36 7.91 6.07
N THR A 602 -24.52 7.34 7.27
CA THR A 602 -24.84 5.93 7.49
C THR A 602 -26.03 5.76 8.43
N ALA A 603 -27.10 5.14 7.92
CA ALA A 603 -28.31 4.86 8.69
C ALA A 603 -28.07 3.94 9.91
N SER A 604 -26.96 3.20 9.94
CA SER A 604 -26.60 2.26 11.02
C SER A 604 -25.79 2.89 12.16
N SER A 605 -25.47 4.18 12.11
CA SER A 605 -24.65 4.85 13.12
C SER A 605 -25.35 5.06 14.47
N GLY A 606 -26.68 4.85 14.53
CA GLY A 606 -27.48 5.11 15.72
C GLY A 606 -27.69 6.59 16.02
N LYS A 607 -27.30 7.50 15.10
CA LYS A 607 -27.42 8.95 15.28
C LYS A 607 -28.70 9.55 14.68
N TRP A 608 -29.46 8.75 13.96
CA TRP A 608 -30.70 9.17 13.30
C TRP A 608 -31.94 8.70 14.06
N LEU A 609 -32.99 9.52 14.12
CA LEU A 609 -34.32 9.10 14.52
C LEU A 609 -35.07 8.54 13.30
N GLY A 610 -35.46 7.27 13.37
CA GLY A 610 -36.14 6.57 12.28
C GLY A 610 -37.64 6.39 12.53
N TYR A 611 -38.45 6.75 11.54
CA TYR A 611 -39.91 6.63 11.54
C TYR A 611 -40.39 5.91 10.28
N ARG A 612 -41.25 4.91 10.42
CA ARG A 612 -41.83 4.15 9.29
C ARG A 612 -43.31 3.88 9.45
N GLU A 613 -43.71 3.43 10.64
CA GLU A 613 -45.11 3.09 10.92
C GLU A 613 -45.94 4.31 11.36
N GLN A 614 -45.28 5.33 11.92
CA GLN A 614 -45.90 6.56 12.41
C GLN A 614 -45.18 7.77 11.81
N ASP A 615 -45.85 8.91 11.80
CA ASP A 615 -45.25 10.18 11.39
C ASP A 615 -44.17 10.61 12.39
N PHE A 616 -43.09 11.23 11.90
CA PHE A 616 -42.26 12.03 12.79
C PHE A 616 -43.07 13.25 13.24
N GLN A 617 -43.25 13.40 14.56
CA GLN A 617 -43.96 14.53 15.15
C GLN A 617 -43.25 15.00 16.41
N ALA A 618 -42.94 16.30 16.47
CA ALA A 618 -42.24 16.89 17.61
C ALA A 618 -42.73 18.32 17.88
N TYR A 619 -42.77 18.69 19.16
CA TYR A 619 -42.81 20.08 19.59
C TYR A 619 -41.40 20.58 19.85
N LEU A 620 -41.05 21.72 19.29
CA LEU A 620 -39.86 22.51 19.60
C LEU A 620 -40.32 23.66 20.50
N LEU A 621 -39.76 23.74 21.70
CA LEU A 621 -40.19 24.67 22.73
C LEU A 621 -39.09 25.70 23.01
N PHE A 622 -39.49 26.96 23.12
CA PHE A 622 -38.63 28.08 23.46
C PHE A 622 -39.11 28.73 24.76
N LYS A 623 -38.21 28.93 25.73
CA LYS A 623 -38.52 29.62 26.99
C LYS A 623 -38.89 31.08 26.76
N LYS A 624 -38.31 31.69 25.73
CA LYS A 624 -38.63 33.03 25.26
C LYS A 624 -39.02 32.96 23.80
N ALA A 625 -40.12 33.61 23.43
CA ALA A 625 -40.56 33.65 22.04
C ALA A 625 -39.44 34.17 21.12
N VAL A 626 -39.20 33.45 20.03
CA VAL A 626 -38.24 33.79 18.98
C VAL A 626 -38.98 34.27 17.74
N ASN A 627 -38.37 35.17 16.97
CA ASN A 627 -38.97 35.67 15.74
C ASN A 627 -38.58 34.79 14.56
N ALA A 628 -39.17 33.60 14.48
CA ALA A 628 -38.81 32.60 13.48
C ALA A 628 -39.37 32.96 12.09
N SER A 629 -38.63 32.59 11.06
CA SER A 629 -38.90 32.82 9.64
C SER A 629 -38.76 31.55 8.80
N SER A 630 -38.01 30.55 9.29
CA SER A 630 -37.91 29.25 8.64
C SER A 630 -37.65 28.12 9.62
N VAL A 631 -38.05 26.91 9.23
CA VAL A 631 -37.67 25.66 9.89
C VAL A 631 -37.03 24.73 8.87
N THR A 632 -35.82 24.26 9.14
CA THR A 632 -35.10 23.29 8.30
C THR A 632 -35.04 21.94 8.97
N LEU A 633 -35.49 20.90 8.27
CA LEU A 633 -35.29 19.52 8.69
C LEU A 633 -34.05 18.96 7.99
N SER A 634 -33.10 18.46 8.78
CA SER A 634 -31.97 17.69 8.30
C SER A 634 -32.35 16.22 8.27
N MET A 635 -32.22 15.60 7.09
CA MET A 635 -32.69 14.25 6.82
C MET A 635 -31.65 13.44 6.05
N TYR A 636 -31.81 12.11 6.08
CA TYR A 636 -31.00 11.19 5.30
C TYR A 636 -31.85 10.52 4.23
N ARG A 637 -31.39 10.54 2.98
CA ARG A 637 -31.94 9.72 1.91
C ARG A 637 -31.01 8.54 1.69
N ASN A 638 -31.58 7.34 1.61
CA ASN A 638 -30.90 6.12 1.15
C ASN A 638 -31.95 5.24 0.47
N ILE A 639 -32.02 5.34 -0.86
CA ILE A 639 -33.03 4.69 -1.68
C ILE A 639 -32.98 3.17 -1.46
N GLY A 640 -31.81 2.55 -1.62
CA GLY A 640 -31.64 1.10 -1.42
C GLY A 640 -31.91 0.63 0.01
N GLY A 641 -31.78 1.52 0.99
CA GLY A 641 -32.14 1.30 2.41
C GLY A 641 -33.60 1.63 2.74
N PHE A 642 -34.43 1.93 1.74
CA PHE A 642 -35.85 2.23 1.88
C PHE A 642 -36.09 3.55 2.64
N ILE A 643 -35.09 4.44 2.70
CA ILE A 643 -35.15 5.74 3.38
C ILE A 643 -35.40 6.83 2.35
N PHE A 644 -36.61 7.40 2.38
CA PHE A 644 -37.09 8.35 1.38
C PHE A 644 -37.41 9.71 2.03
N PRO A 645 -37.35 10.81 1.26
CA PRO A 645 -37.96 12.06 1.66
C PRO A 645 -39.43 11.85 2.09
N PRO A 646 -39.91 12.58 3.11
CA PRO A 646 -41.31 12.52 3.50
C PRO A 646 -42.21 13.04 2.37
N VAL A 647 -43.41 12.49 2.24
CA VAL A 647 -44.39 12.95 1.23
C VAL A 647 -44.99 14.31 1.59
N ARG A 648 -44.92 14.68 2.86
CA ARG A 648 -45.44 15.94 3.38
C ARG A 648 -44.68 16.34 4.63
N ILE A 649 -44.28 17.60 4.70
CA ILE A 649 -43.78 18.25 5.92
C ILE A 649 -44.74 19.38 6.28
N GLU A 650 -45.15 19.46 7.54
CA GLU A 650 -46.01 20.52 8.05
C GLU A 650 -45.33 21.21 9.22
N ILE A 651 -45.30 22.55 9.17
CA ILE A 651 -44.79 23.40 10.23
C ILE A 651 -45.95 24.20 10.79
N TRP A 652 -46.21 24.03 12.07
CA TRP A 652 -47.17 24.81 12.82
C TRP A 652 -46.44 25.63 13.88
N GLY A 653 -46.93 26.81 14.22
CA GLY A 653 -46.32 27.67 15.22
C GLY A 653 -47.33 28.53 15.96
N GLY A 654 -46.97 28.93 17.18
CA GLY A 654 -47.81 29.73 18.06
C GLY A 654 -47.15 30.06 19.39
N GLY A 655 -47.92 30.63 20.30
CA GLY A 655 -47.47 30.98 21.65
C GLY A 655 -47.36 29.76 22.59
N ASP A 656 -48.12 28.70 22.32
CA ASP A 656 -48.12 27.46 23.07
C ASP A 656 -48.68 26.31 22.21
N GLU A 657 -48.73 25.11 22.77
CA GLU A 657 -49.19 23.90 22.07
C GLU A 657 -50.69 23.89 21.73
N LYS A 658 -51.52 24.68 22.42
CA LYS A 658 -52.97 24.77 22.20
C LYS A 658 -53.31 25.80 21.14
N ASN A 659 -52.46 26.81 20.96
CA ASN A 659 -52.67 27.96 20.09
C ASN A 659 -51.79 27.93 18.83
N LEU A 660 -51.64 26.74 18.21
CA LEU A 660 -50.84 26.57 17.00
C LEU A 660 -51.62 26.87 15.72
N LYS A 661 -50.99 27.59 14.79
CA LYS A 661 -51.47 27.81 13.43
C LYS A 661 -50.52 27.19 12.41
N LEU A 662 -51.07 26.69 11.31
CA LEU A 662 -50.26 26.14 10.23
C LEU A 662 -49.48 27.28 9.56
N LEU A 663 -48.15 27.21 9.58
CA LEU A 663 -47.26 28.20 9.00
C LEU A 663 -46.85 27.83 7.57
N LYS A 664 -46.50 26.56 7.36
CA LYS A 664 -46.01 26.09 6.06
C LYS A 664 -46.29 24.60 5.85
N VAL A 665 -46.50 24.24 4.59
CA VAL A 665 -46.49 22.85 4.12
C VAL A 665 -45.44 22.74 3.02
N LEU A 666 -44.61 21.70 3.08
CA LEU A 666 -43.73 21.30 1.99
C LEU A 666 -44.15 19.94 1.46
N THR A 667 -43.98 19.77 0.15
CA THR A 667 -44.14 18.49 -0.54
C THR A 667 -42.83 18.20 -1.27
N PRO A 668 -41.86 17.56 -0.60
CA PRO A 668 -40.62 17.14 -1.23
C PRO A 668 -40.86 16.35 -2.52
N GLU A 669 -40.05 16.62 -3.54
CA GLU A 669 -40.12 15.86 -4.79
C GLU A 669 -39.74 14.39 -4.54
N PRO A 670 -40.52 13.42 -5.05
CA PRO A 670 -40.21 12.02 -4.88
C PRO A 670 -38.96 11.66 -5.70
N PRO A 671 -38.04 10.84 -5.16
CA PRO A 671 -36.91 10.32 -5.92
C PRO A 671 -37.36 9.54 -7.16
N ASP A 672 -36.50 9.52 -8.18
CA ASP A 672 -36.64 8.72 -9.39
C ASP A 672 -35.47 7.72 -9.57
N LYS A 673 -35.45 7.00 -10.71
CA LYS A 673 -34.38 6.03 -11.03
C LYS A 673 -32.99 6.65 -11.19
N THR A 674 -32.90 7.94 -11.47
CA THR A 674 -31.64 8.66 -11.70
C THR A 674 -31.12 9.33 -10.43
N THR A 675 -31.99 9.45 -9.42
CA THR A 675 -31.66 10.05 -8.14
C THR A 675 -30.60 9.23 -7.42
N GLY A 676 -29.48 9.87 -7.06
CA GLY A 676 -28.38 9.22 -6.37
C GLY A 676 -28.81 8.54 -5.06
N ASN A 677 -28.23 7.37 -4.79
CA ASN A 677 -28.69 6.43 -3.77
C ASN A 677 -28.73 7.02 -2.34
N SER A 678 -27.59 7.50 -1.84
CA SER A 678 -27.48 8.04 -0.48
C SER A 678 -27.01 9.50 -0.47
N LYS A 679 -27.69 10.37 0.27
CA LYS A 679 -27.30 11.79 0.46
C LYS A 679 -27.93 12.34 1.74
N ASN A 680 -27.19 13.16 2.49
CA ASN A 680 -27.80 14.08 3.45
C ASN A 680 -28.60 15.13 2.68
N VAL A 681 -29.86 15.32 3.04
CA VAL A 681 -30.77 16.29 2.40
C VAL A 681 -31.36 17.21 3.47
N ALA A 682 -31.66 18.44 3.06
CA ALA A 682 -32.27 19.44 3.93
C ALA A 682 -33.56 19.94 3.29
N PHE A 683 -34.63 20.05 4.07
CA PHE A 683 -35.88 20.63 3.64
C PHE A 683 -36.19 21.86 4.48
N THR A 684 -36.09 23.03 3.85
CA THR A 684 -36.33 24.32 4.50
C THR A 684 -37.73 24.83 4.20
N ALA A 685 -38.50 25.09 5.26
CA ALA A 685 -39.86 25.60 5.21
C ALA A 685 -39.86 27.10 5.57
N ASP A 686 -39.83 27.96 4.56
CA ASP A 686 -39.87 29.42 4.75
C ASP A 686 -41.31 29.93 4.91
N PHE A 687 -41.50 30.83 5.88
CA PHE A 687 -42.76 31.50 6.20
C PHE A 687 -42.52 32.95 6.64
N VAL A 688 -43.61 33.73 6.75
CA VAL A 688 -43.51 35.14 7.18
C VAL A 688 -42.96 35.21 8.61
N PRO A 689 -41.91 36.02 8.88
CA PRO A 689 -41.33 36.15 10.20
C PRO A 689 -42.38 36.51 11.26
N GLN A 690 -42.45 35.74 12.35
CA GLN A 690 -43.40 35.97 13.42
C GLN A 690 -42.91 35.43 14.77
N PRO A 691 -43.38 36.00 15.90
CA PRO A 691 -43.03 35.50 17.22
C PRO A 691 -43.68 34.13 17.48
N VAL A 692 -42.85 33.15 17.83
CA VAL A 692 -43.27 31.79 18.21
C VAL A 692 -42.55 31.35 19.48
N ALA A 693 -43.27 30.71 20.39
CA ALA A 693 -42.69 30.05 21.56
C ALA A 693 -42.85 28.52 21.49
N CYS A 694 -43.73 28.03 20.60
CA CYS A 694 -43.89 26.63 20.29
C CYS A 694 -43.98 26.43 18.77
N ILE A 695 -43.22 25.46 18.24
CA ILE A 695 -43.32 24.99 16.86
C ILE A 695 -43.64 23.50 16.89
N LYS A 696 -44.66 23.06 16.14
CA LYS A 696 -44.90 21.64 15.87
C LYS A 696 -44.44 21.29 14.47
N VAL A 697 -43.58 20.28 14.37
CA VAL A 697 -43.09 19.72 13.10
C VAL A 697 -43.74 18.36 12.87
N ILE A 698 -44.25 18.13 11.67
CA ILE A 698 -44.79 16.84 11.23
C ILE A 698 -44.11 16.46 9.92
N ALA A 699 -43.50 15.28 9.83
CA ALA A 699 -42.99 14.72 8.58
C ALA A 699 -43.58 13.32 8.34
N LYS A 700 -44.30 13.16 7.23
CA LYS A 700 -45.07 11.96 6.91
C LYS A 700 -44.25 11.00 6.03
N PRO A 701 -43.98 9.77 6.47
CA PRO A 701 -43.31 8.77 5.64
C PRO A 701 -44.07 8.42 4.38
N LEU A 702 -43.34 8.02 3.34
CA LEU A 702 -43.94 7.49 2.12
C LEU A 702 -44.54 6.10 2.40
N GLY A 703 -45.87 5.99 2.32
CA GLY A 703 -46.58 4.76 2.67
C GLY A 703 -46.39 3.59 1.71
N LYS A 704 -46.05 3.84 0.44
CA LYS A 704 -45.77 2.80 -0.56
C LYS A 704 -44.62 3.22 -1.46
N LEU A 705 -43.59 2.38 -1.52
CA LEU A 705 -42.44 2.59 -2.40
C LEU A 705 -42.85 2.48 -3.88
N PRO A 706 -42.24 3.30 -4.75
CA PRO A 706 -42.65 3.42 -6.15
C PRO A 706 -42.36 2.14 -6.95
N PRO A 707 -43.06 1.92 -8.10
CA PRO A 707 -42.95 0.67 -8.87
C PRO A 707 -41.55 0.33 -9.38
N TRP A 708 -40.70 1.34 -9.56
CA TRP A 708 -39.32 1.16 -10.04
C TRP A 708 -38.36 0.67 -8.95
N HIS A 709 -38.75 0.76 -7.67
CA HIS A 709 -37.90 0.39 -6.56
C HIS A 709 -37.95 -1.14 -6.32
N PRO A 710 -36.83 -1.81 -5.99
CA PRO A 710 -36.82 -3.26 -5.71
C PRO A 710 -37.80 -3.68 -4.60
N GLY A 711 -38.01 -2.83 -3.60
CA GLY A 711 -38.99 -3.00 -2.52
C GLY A 711 -40.38 -2.41 -2.83
N LYS A 712 -40.84 -2.43 -4.08
CA LYS A 712 -42.14 -1.85 -4.47
C LYS A 712 -43.29 -2.24 -3.53
N GLY A 713 -44.12 -1.28 -3.16
CA GLY A 713 -45.29 -1.51 -2.28
C GLY A 713 -44.99 -1.55 -0.78
N GLU A 714 -43.73 -1.70 -0.37
CA GLU A 714 -43.31 -1.58 1.04
C GLU A 714 -43.40 -0.13 1.55
N LYS A 715 -43.43 0.06 2.87
CA LYS A 715 -43.34 1.38 3.50
C LYS A 715 -41.91 1.93 3.48
N ALA A 716 -41.76 3.24 3.34
CA ALA A 716 -40.47 3.90 3.45
C ALA A 716 -40.20 4.42 4.87
N TRP A 717 -38.91 4.53 5.21
CA TRP A 717 -38.43 5.21 6.39
C TRP A 717 -38.27 6.71 6.14
N VAL A 718 -38.49 7.50 7.19
CA VAL A 718 -38.08 8.90 7.32
C VAL A 718 -37.03 8.98 8.44
N PHE A 719 -35.88 9.53 8.12
CA PHE A 719 -34.76 9.70 9.04
C PHE A 719 -34.53 11.19 9.28
N VAL A 720 -34.51 11.59 10.54
CA VAL A 720 -34.25 12.97 10.97
C VAL A 720 -33.13 12.95 12.00
N ASP A 721 -32.15 13.83 11.84
CA ASP A 721 -31.15 14.09 12.88
C ASP A 721 -31.37 15.47 13.48
N GLU A 722 -31.32 16.55 12.71
CA GLU A 722 -31.44 17.92 13.26
C GLU A 722 -32.70 18.66 12.78
N VAL A 723 -33.24 19.54 13.62
CA VAL A 723 -34.19 20.59 13.19
C VAL A 723 -33.65 21.97 13.55
N LEU A 724 -33.45 22.82 12.55
CA LEU A 724 -32.94 24.17 12.74
C LEU A 724 -34.06 25.20 12.56
N VAL A 725 -34.14 26.19 13.44
CA VAL A 725 -35.14 27.26 13.40
C VAL A 725 -34.42 28.60 13.21
N ASN A 726 -34.66 29.32 12.11
CA ASN A 726 -34.00 30.59 11.81
C ASN A 726 -34.98 31.76 11.78
#